data_AF-A0AAE5GNY7-F1
#
_entry.id   AF-A0AAE5GNY7-F1
#
_cell.length_a   1.000
_cell.length_b   1.000
_cell.length_c   1.000
_cell.angle_alpha   90.00
_cell.angle_beta   90.00
_cell.angle_gamma   90.00
#
_symmetry.space_group_name_H-M   'P 1'
#
loop_
_entity.id
_entity.type
_entity.pdbx_description
1 polymer ?
#
loop_
_entity_poly.entity_id
_entity_poly.type
_entity_poly.pdbx_seq_one_letter_code
_entity_poly.pdbx_strand_id
1 'polypeptide(L)'
;MRILSLSLVAILAAFMLTIAGFQLNASGNFSKGISSLFQADWMSPESVKLHLTWWPRFFTTLIAGAALAAAGVLMQQVLRNPLASPSTLGVASGASFALMLATLYAPWLLTFSKSLIALVGGVGTMALVFALSWRRALSPTVVVVSGLVINLYFGAVSTVLLMMNQDQLAGLMIWGAGSLVQTGWADIAYLAPRLALAIGISFLFVKPLTLLELSEEGAKSLGVSLAKLRVICLGLAVLLTSWVVAKVGVIGFVGLAAPAITRATGVHRLVPKLIVSMLLGGLLLTLTDLLIQQLPGIAAMIIPTGAATAALGAPLLLWLLPRLSMRSQTQTQTVMTRHSAQVKSLNRNAIALVAILLPIALFVFSTTSIQSTGWQWLVSSGEWSLLEWRWPRLVAAALAGVMLACAGTVIQRLSGNPMASPEVIGISSGTALGLIIAMFSGIGVSLIGLYSGGLLGALASLSVIVLLNRKSGFQPERVLLTGVAITALMNAVQSFVLAGGDPRSYQVLAWLSGSTYYVTEATLIPLVVAAIVLVGLSFVTARWLDILPLGEASSRAVGVKVGQARGLLLLLVALLTVSATLVVGPLSFIGLMAPHLARLFGFSRAREHLICSALVGMGLMLLADWLGRQMLYPQEIPAGLVASLIGGMYLMWGLRRL
;
A
#
# COMPACT_ATOMS: atom_id res chain seq x y z
N MET A 1 5.30 29.80 -18.49
CA MET A 1 5.01 29.20 -17.17
C MET A 1 4.10 30.17 -16.43
N ARG A 2 3.07 29.71 -15.71
CA ARG A 2 2.18 30.64 -14.97
C ARG A 2 2.97 31.25 -13.80
N ILE A 3 2.78 32.54 -13.54
CA ILE A 3 3.44 33.29 -12.44
C ILE A 3 3.33 32.53 -11.10
N LEU A 4 2.18 31.87 -10.88
CA LEU A 4 1.87 31.12 -9.66
C LEU A 4 2.75 29.88 -9.40
N SER A 5 3.24 29.20 -10.44
CA SER A 5 4.15 28.05 -10.24
C SER A 5 5.56 28.49 -9.85
N LEU A 6 6.02 29.60 -10.43
CA LEU A 6 7.34 30.17 -10.14
C LEU A 6 7.37 30.80 -8.74
N SER A 7 6.29 31.50 -8.35
CA SER A 7 6.17 32.06 -7.01
C SER A 7 6.18 30.99 -5.92
N LEU A 8 5.47 29.86 -6.11
CA LEU A 8 5.49 28.76 -5.15
C LEU A 8 6.89 28.16 -5.00
N VAL A 9 7.58 27.91 -6.11
CA VAL A 9 8.97 27.39 -6.09
C VAL A 9 9.89 28.39 -5.38
N ALA A 10 9.77 29.68 -5.65
CA ALA A 10 10.56 30.72 -5.01
C ALA A 10 10.30 30.80 -3.50
N ILE A 11 9.03 30.71 -3.07
CA ILE A 11 8.66 30.71 -1.64
C ILE A 11 9.25 29.48 -0.93
N LEU A 12 9.10 28.29 -1.51
CA LEU A 12 9.64 27.06 -0.92
C LEU A 12 11.18 27.07 -0.90
N ALA A 13 11.82 27.63 -1.93
CA ALA A 13 13.26 27.82 -1.97
C ALA A 13 13.74 28.80 -0.90
N ALA A 14 13.08 29.95 -0.74
CA ALA A 14 13.39 30.92 0.30
C ALA A 14 13.21 30.33 1.71
N PHE A 15 12.14 29.56 1.94
CA PHE A 15 11.91 28.88 3.21
C PHE A 15 12.96 27.80 3.49
N MET A 16 13.34 27.03 2.48
CA MET A 16 14.43 26.06 2.60
C MET A 16 15.77 26.73 2.92
N LEU A 17 16.13 27.81 2.21
CA LEU A 17 17.37 28.55 2.41
C LEU A 17 17.42 29.23 3.78
N THR A 18 16.29 29.72 4.30
CA THR A 18 16.22 30.33 5.64
C THR A 18 16.46 29.29 6.74
N ILE A 19 15.85 28.10 6.65
CA ILE A 19 16.12 27.02 7.61
C ILE A 19 17.58 26.54 7.50
N ALA A 20 18.08 26.37 6.29
CA ALA A 20 19.48 25.97 6.06
C ALA A 20 20.46 27.02 6.63
N GLY A 21 20.21 28.30 6.39
CA GLY A 21 21.01 29.40 6.94
C GLY A 21 20.96 29.47 8.46
N PHE A 22 19.79 29.23 9.06
CA PHE A 22 19.67 29.11 10.51
C PHE A 22 20.50 27.96 11.07
N GLN A 23 20.50 26.78 10.43
CA GLN A 23 21.33 25.65 10.87
C GLN A 23 22.83 25.93 10.74
N LEU A 24 23.27 26.52 9.62
CA LEU A 24 24.67 26.90 9.42
C LEU A 24 25.15 27.94 10.45
N ASN A 25 24.26 28.86 10.84
CA ASN A 25 24.57 29.84 11.87
C ASN A 25 24.56 29.22 13.28
N ALA A 26 23.69 28.23 13.53
CA ALA A 26 23.64 27.53 14.81
C ALA A 26 24.86 26.62 15.04
N SER A 27 25.49 26.10 13.98
CA SER A 27 26.72 25.30 14.03
C SER A 27 28.00 26.15 14.01
N GLY A 28 27.97 27.34 14.62
CA GLY A 28 29.10 28.25 14.71
C GLY A 28 28.85 29.61 14.02
N ASN A 29 29.32 29.78 12.79
CA ASN A 29 29.17 31.03 12.02
C ASN A 29 28.79 30.71 10.58
N PHE A 30 27.78 31.40 10.06
CA PHE A 30 27.30 31.25 8.68
C PHE A 30 28.42 31.25 7.62
N SER A 31 29.40 32.15 7.74
CA SER A 31 30.53 32.23 6.80
C SER A 31 31.42 30.98 6.84
N LYS A 32 31.76 30.50 8.04
CA LYS A 32 32.53 29.25 8.24
C LYS A 32 31.72 28.02 7.79
N GLY A 33 30.40 28.07 7.97
CA GLY A 33 29.49 27.04 7.49
C GLY A 33 29.49 26.92 5.97
N ILE A 34 29.50 28.05 5.24
CA ILE A 34 29.64 28.04 3.78
C ILE A 34 31.05 27.60 3.36
N SER A 35 32.11 28.08 4.00
CA SER A 35 33.47 27.69 3.63
C SER A 35 33.72 26.20 3.80
N SER A 36 33.07 25.57 4.79
CA SER A 36 33.13 24.11 5.01
C SER A 36 32.65 23.28 3.82
N LEU A 37 31.88 23.86 2.88
CA LEU A 37 31.50 23.18 1.65
C LEU A 37 32.72 22.83 0.79
N PHE A 38 33.67 23.76 0.68
CA PHE A 38 34.83 23.65 -0.21
C PHE A 38 36.05 23.10 0.51
N GLN A 39 36.25 23.47 1.78
CA GLN A 39 37.41 23.03 2.55
C GLN A 39 37.00 22.81 4.02
N ALA A 40 37.17 21.57 4.50
CA ALA A 40 36.94 21.23 5.90
C ALA A 40 38.12 21.68 6.77
N ASP A 41 37.79 22.28 7.92
CA ASP A 41 38.75 22.45 9.01
C ASP A 41 38.71 21.19 9.87
N TRP A 42 39.71 20.33 9.71
CA TRP A 42 39.82 19.05 10.43
C TRP A 42 40.01 19.20 11.94
N MET A 43 40.35 20.41 12.41
CA MET A 43 40.48 20.71 13.84
C MET A 43 39.14 21.12 14.46
N SER A 44 38.13 21.45 13.65
CA SER A 44 36.80 21.85 14.11
C SER A 44 35.79 20.71 13.91
N PRO A 45 35.25 20.11 15.00
CA PRO A 45 34.22 19.07 14.89
C PRO A 45 32.98 19.53 14.11
N GLU A 46 32.61 20.80 14.22
CA GLU A 46 31.47 21.39 13.50
C GLU A 46 31.74 21.46 12.00
N SER A 47 32.94 21.92 11.59
CA SER A 47 33.34 21.98 10.19
C SER A 47 33.40 20.60 9.55
N VAL A 48 33.95 19.61 10.27
CA VAL A 48 33.98 18.20 9.83
C VAL A 48 32.56 17.64 9.69
N LYS A 49 31.69 17.88 10.67
CA LYS A 49 30.28 17.45 10.61
C LYS A 49 29.56 18.07 9.41
N LEU A 50 29.73 19.37 9.18
CA LEU A 50 29.12 20.05 8.04
C LEU A 50 29.62 19.50 6.71
N HIS A 51 30.94 19.35 6.57
CA HIS A 51 31.56 18.89 5.33
C HIS A 51 31.25 17.42 4.99
N LEU A 52 31.24 16.53 5.98
CA LEU A 52 31.08 15.08 5.75
C LEU A 52 29.65 14.57 5.88
N THR A 53 28.79 15.25 6.64
CA THR A 53 27.43 14.75 6.89
C THR A 53 26.34 15.70 6.38
N TRP A 54 26.43 16.99 6.70
CA TRP A 54 25.33 17.92 6.43
C TRP A 54 25.25 18.34 4.95
N TRP A 55 26.36 18.82 4.37
CA TRP A 55 26.40 19.18 2.95
C TRP A 55 26.10 18.00 2.03
N PRO A 56 26.71 16.81 2.25
CA PRO A 56 26.34 15.63 1.47
C PRO A 56 24.87 15.24 1.61
N ARG A 57 24.31 15.33 2.81
CA ARG A 57 22.87 15.08 3.03
C ARG A 57 22.00 16.09 2.28
N PHE A 58 22.30 17.38 2.36
CA PHE A 58 21.57 18.46 1.69
C PHE A 58 21.53 18.31 0.16
N PHE A 59 22.65 17.98 -0.48
CA PHE A 59 22.66 17.75 -1.92
C PHE A 59 22.00 16.42 -2.29
N THR A 60 22.16 15.39 -1.46
CA THR A 60 21.50 14.09 -1.67
C THR A 60 19.98 14.24 -1.63
N THR A 61 19.42 15.00 -0.67
CA THR A 61 17.97 15.27 -0.61
C THR A 61 17.49 16.01 -1.86
N LEU A 62 18.25 16.99 -2.35
CA LEU A 62 17.89 17.77 -3.52
C LEU A 62 17.80 16.89 -4.78
N ILE A 63 18.86 16.13 -5.07
CA ILE A 63 18.93 15.30 -6.28
C ILE A 63 18.00 14.08 -6.20
N ALA A 64 17.87 13.46 -5.02
CA ALA A 64 16.96 12.34 -4.81
C ALA A 64 15.50 12.80 -4.98
N GLY A 65 15.13 13.94 -4.41
CA GLY A 65 13.79 14.49 -4.52
C GLY A 65 13.44 14.86 -5.95
N ALA A 66 14.37 15.47 -6.68
CA ALA A 66 14.22 15.77 -8.10
C ALA A 66 14.03 14.50 -8.94
N ALA A 67 14.88 13.48 -8.74
CA ALA A 67 14.79 12.22 -9.49
C ALA A 67 13.50 11.45 -9.21
N LEU A 68 13.05 11.37 -7.95
CA LEU A 68 11.78 10.74 -7.59
C LEU A 68 10.58 11.47 -8.20
N ALA A 69 10.62 12.81 -8.26
CA ALA A 69 9.60 13.59 -8.93
C ALA A 69 9.61 13.40 -10.46
N ALA A 70 10.78 13.33 -11.09
CA ALA A 70 10.92 13.00 -12.51
C ALA A 70 10.34 11.60 -12.82
N ALA A 71 10.71 10.59 -12.03
CA ALA A 71 10.16 9.24 -12.14
C ALA A 71 8.63 9.24 -11.98
N GLY A 72 8.10 10.02 -11.03
CA GLY A 72 6.67 10.25 -10.84
C GLY A 72 5.98 10.83 -12.08
N VAL A 73 6.55 11.88 -12.70
CA VAL A 73 6.00 12.45 -13.94
C VAL A 73 5.98 11.42 -15.07
N LEU A 74 7.07 10.67 -15.26
CA LEU A 74 7.17 9.63 -16.28
C LEU A 74 6.12 8.54 -16.08
N MET A 75 5.98 8.00 -14.85
CA MET A 75 5.00 6.97 -14.55
C MET A 75 3.57 7.46 -14.75
N GLN A 76 3.24 8.65 -14.26
CA GLN A 76 1.90 9.21 -14.39
C GLN A 76 1.52 9.47 -15.86
N GLN A 77 2.49 9.88 -16.68
CA GLN A 77 2.28 10.10 -18.11
C GLN A 77 2.07 8.77 -18.86
N VAL A 78 2.94 7.79 -18.62
CA VAL A 78 2.89 6.50 -19.33
C VAL A 78 1.64 5.70 -18.93
N LEU A 79 1.30 5.70 -17.64
CA LEU A 79 0.17 4.96 -17.10
C LEU A 79 -1.16 5.73 -17.20
N ARG A 80 -1.14 6.98 -17.65
CA ARG A 80 -2.32 7.87 -17.70
C ARG A 80 -3.08 7.90 -16.37
N ASN A 81 -2.34 7.79 -15.27
CA ASN A 81 -2.88 7.73 -13.94
C ASN A 81 -2.16 8.78 -13.07
N PRO A 82 -2.85 9.85 -12.62
CA PRO A 82 -2.23 10.91 -11.84
C PRO A 82 -1.71 10.45 -10.47
N LEU A 83 -2.04 9.22 -10.06
CA LEU A 83 -1.69 8.61 -8.78
C LEU A 83 -0.68 7.47 -8.93
N ALA A 84 -0.16 7.25 -10.14
CA ALA A 84 0.93 6.32 -10.33
C ALA A 84 2.19 6.86 -9.64
N SER A 85 2.82 6.01 -8.85
CA SER A 85 4.12 6.28 -8.22
C SER A 85 5.06 5.09 -8.38
N PRO A 86 6.38 5.31 -8.24
CA PRO A 86 7.32 4.20 -8.22
C PRO A 86 7.08 3.19 -7.09
N SER A 87 6.62 3.65 -5.93
CA SER A 87 6.26 2.77 -4.82
C SER A 87 5.03 1.89 -5.11
N THR A 88 4.11 2.32 -5.99
CA THR A 88 2.95 1.52 -6.38
C THR A 88 3.29 0.34 -7.30
N LEU A 89 4.45 0.35 -7.97
CA LEU A 89 4.89 -0.75 -8.86
C LEU A 89 5.80 -1.79 -8.18
N GLY A 90 5.93 -1.75 -6.86
CA GLY A 90 6.63 -2.78 -6.08
C GLY A 90 8.16 -2.71 -6.09
N VAL A 91 8.76 -1.71 -6.75
CA VAL A 91 10.24 -1.55 -6.81
C VAL A 91 10.87 -1.50 -5.41
N ALA A 92 10.25 -0.75 -4.49
CA ALA A 92 10.70 -0.65 -3.10
C ALA A 92 10.61 -2.00 -2.36
N SER A 93 9.49 -2.70 -2.52
CA SER A 93 9.25 -4.01 -1.90
C SER A 93 10.22 -5.06 -2.43
N GLY A 94 10.54 -5.01 -3.72
CA GLY A 94 11.58 -5.82 -4.34
C GLY A 94 12.98 -5.59 -3.79
N ALA A 95 13.36 -4.32 -3.67
CA ALA A 95 14.65 -3.94 -3.11
C ALA A 95 14.78 -4.39 -1.64
N SER A 96 13.73 -4.17 -0.84
CA SER A 96 13.65 -4.62 0.56
C SER A 96 13.73 -6.14 0.66
N PHE A 97 12.94 -6.86 -0.14
CA PHE A 97 12.95 -8.32 -0.16
C PHE A 97 14.32 -8.90 -0.54
N ALA A 98 14.97 -8.36 -1.57
CA ALA A 98 16.32 -8.79 -1.97
C ALA A 98 17.36 -8.53 -0.88
N LEU A 99 17.28 -7.39 -0.19
CA LEU A 99 18.14 -7.10 0.96
C LEU A 99 17.89 -8.06 2.12
N MET A 100 16.63 -8.40 2.43
CA MET A 100 16.31 -9.39 3.47
C MET A 100 16.89 -10.76 3.13
N LEU A 101 16.73 -11.23 1.88
CA LEU A 101 17.32 -12.49 1.45
C LEU A 101 18.85 -12.48 1.53
N ALA A 102 19.49 -11.39 1.11
CA ALA A 102 20.94 -11.26 1.22
C ALA A 102 21.40 -11.24 2.68
N THR A 103 20.71 -10.52 3.57
CA THR A 103 21.06 -10.48 5.00
C THR A 103 20.94 -11.85 5.66
N LEU A 104 19.93 -12.65 5.33
CA LEU A 104 19.71 -13.97 5.96
C LEU A 104 20.58 -15.07 5.34
N TYR A 105 20.65 -15.12 4.02
CA TYR A 105 21.17 -16.28 3.29
C TYR A 105 22.47 -16.02 2.52
N ALA A 106 22.80 -14.75 2.24
CA ALA A 106 24.02 -14.39 1.51
C ALA A 106 24.71 -13.10 2.03
N PRO A 107 25.13 -13.04 3.31
CA PRO A 107 25.63 -11.79 3.90
C PRO A 107 26.88 -11.24 3.21
N TRP A 108 27.69 -12.09 2.58
CA TRP A 108 28.88 -11.70 1.82
C TRP A 108 28.56 -10.78 0.63
N LEU A 109 27.33 -10.80 0.10
CA LEU A 109 26.93 -9.87 -0.96
C LEU A 109 26.83 -8.43 -0.43
N LEU A 110 26.50 -8.26 0.86
CA LEU A 110 26.35 -6.94 1.49
C LEU A 110 27.69 -6.21 1.61
N THR A 111 28.78 -6.95 1.83
CA THR A 111 30.14 -6.37 1.87
C THR A 111 30.61 -5.94 0.48
N PHE A 112 30.17 -6.63 -0.58
CA PHE A 112 30.44 -6.23 -1.96
C PHE A 112 29.70 -4.94 -2.33
N SER A 113 28.36 -4.96 -2.27
CA SER A 113 27.55 -3.75 -2.49
C SER A 113 26.09 -3.94 -2.09
N LYS A 114 25.72 -3.41 -0.92
CA LYS A 114 24.30 -3.26 -0.50
C LYS A 114 23.44 -2.59 -1.58
N SER A 115 23.98 -1.55 -2.23
CA SER A 115 23.23 -0.80 -3.26
C SER A 115 22.93 -1.61 -4.52
N LEU A 116 23.83 -2.51 -4.94
CA LEU A 116 23.58 -3.35 -6.11
C LEU A 116 22.50 -4.40 -5.83
N ILE A 117 22.46 -4.97 -4.62
CA ILE A 117 21.42 -5.93 -4.24
C ILE A 117 20.04 -5.25 -4.27
N ALA A 118 19.93 -4.07 -3.66
CA ALA A 118 18.70 -3.29 -3.67
C ALA A 118 18.25 -2.96 -5.11
N LEU A 119 19.20 -2.56 -5.97
CA LEU A 119 18.95 -2.27 -7.38
C LEU A 119 18.45 -3.51 -8.14
N VAL A 120 19.11 -4.66 -7.97
CA VAL A 120 18.73 -5.92 -8.61
C VAL A 120 17.34 -6.36 -8.16
N GLY A 121 17.01 -6.24 -6.86
CA GLY A 121 15.67 -6.54 -6.34
C GLY A 121 14.59 -5.63 -6.94
N GLY A 122 14.85 -4.33 -7.01
CA GLY A 122 13.93 -3.35 -7.60
C GLY A 122 13.70 -3.56 -9.10
N VAL A 123 14.77 -3.77 -9.87
CA VAL A 123 14.70 -4.05 -11.32
C VAL A 123 14.06 -5.41 -11.59
N GLY A 124 14.40 -6.44 -10.82
CA GLY A 124 13.81 -7.78 -10.93
C GLY A 124 12.30 -7.77 -10.70
N THR A 125 11.84 -6.97 -9.73
CA THR A 125 10.40 -6.76 -9.50
C THR A 125 9.71 -6.13 -10.70
N MET A 126 10.34 -5.13 -11.31
CA MET A 126 9.79 -4.52 -12.52
C MET A 126 9.77 -5.49 -13.70
N ALA A 127 10.78 -6.33 -13.84
CA ALA A 127 10.80 -7.37 -14.85
C ALA A 127 9.63 -8.34 -14.67
N LEU A 128 9.27 -8.70 -13.42
CA LEU A 128 8.07 -9.49 -13.12
C LEU A 128 6.78 -8.74 -13.51
N VAL A 129 6.66 -7.46 -13.17
CA VAL A 129 5.51 -6.62 -13.57
C VAL A 129 5.36 -6.60 -15.10
N PHE A 130 6.46 -6.41 -15.83
CA PHE A 130 6.45 -6.45 -17.28
C PHE A 130 6.09 -7.83 -17.82
N ALA A 131 6.64 -8.91 -17.26
CA ALA A 131 6.32 -10.28 -17.68
C ALA A 131 4.83 -10.59 -17.53
N LEU A 132 4.21 -10.16 -16.43
CA LEU A 132 2.76 -10.35 -16.18
C LEU A 132 1.89 -9.51 -17.11
N SER A 133 2.36 -8.32 -17.52
CA SER A 133 1.58 -7.38 -18.34
C SER A 133 1.92 -7.38 -19.83
N TRP A 134 2.91 -8.19 -20.26
CA TRP A 134 3.45 -8.22 -21.61
C TRP A 134 2.39 -8.57 -22.68
N ARG A 135 1.54 -9.58 -22.39
CA ARG A 135 0.48 -10.05 -23.30
C ARG A 135 -0.52 -8.97 -23.68
N ARG A 136 -0.67 -7.94 -22.84
CA ARG A 136 -1.55 -6.79 -23.08
C ARG A 136 -0.78 -5.53 -23.48
N ALA A 137 0.39 -5.70 -24.09
CA ALA A 137 1.25 -4.61 -24.53
C ALA A 137 1.51 -3.56 -23.42
N LEU A 138 1.63 -4.02 -22.16
CA LEU A 138 1.80 -3.18 -20.98
C LEU A 138 0.67 -2.16 -20.79
N SER A 139 -0.58 -2.57 -21.02
CA SER A 139 -1.75 -1.71 -20.78
C SER A 139 -1.71 -1.13 -19.35
N PRO A 140 -1.93 0.18 -19.15
CA PRO A 140 -1.71 0.84 -17.86
C PRO A 140 -2.43 0.20 -16.67
N THR A 141 -3.68 -0.20 -16.86
CA THR A 141 -4.50 -0.84 -15.83
C THR A 141 -3.88 -2.16 -15.36
N VAL A 142 -3.44 -3.01 -16.29
CA VAL A 142 -2.80 -4.29 -15.98
C VAL A 142 -1.43 -4.08 -15.33
N VAL A 143 -0.65 -3.08 -15.77
CA VAL A 143 0.65 -2.77 -15.16
C VAL A 143 0.48 -2.34 -13.70
N VAL A 144 -0.47 -1.44 -13.41
CA VAL A 144 -0.75 -0.98 -12.04
C VAL A 144 -1.24 -2.12 -11.16
N VAL A 145 -2.18 -2.95 -11.65
CA VAL A 145 -2.69 -4.10 -10.88
C VAL A 145 -1.59 -5.14 -10.64
N SER A 146 -0.76 -5.43 -11.64
CA SER A 146 0.38 -6.36 -11.49
C SER A 146 1.39 -5.84 -10.46
N GLY A 147 1.72 -4.54 -10.53
CA GLY A 147 2.60 -3.88 -9.55
C GLY A 147 2.05 -3.92 -8.12
N LEU A 148 0.75 -3.66 -7.95
CA LEU A 148 0.08 -3.76 -6.65
C LEU A 148 0.13 -5.18 -6.09
N VAL A 149 -0.17 -6.19 -6.91
CA VAL A 149 -0.15 -7.61 -6.51
C VAL A 149 1.26 -8.03 -6.09
N ILE A 150 2.29 -7.70 -6.87
CA ILE A 150 3.68 -8.05 -6.53
C ILE A 150 4.15 -7.31 -5.28
N ASN A 151 3.82 -6.01 -5.14
CA ASN A 151 4.15 -5.24 -3.95
C ASN A 151 3.61 -5.92 -2.69
N LEU A 152 2.32 -6.25 -2.70
CA LEU A 152 1.67 -6.89 -1.56
C LEU A 152 2.20 -8.30 -1.31
N TYR A 153 2.51 -9.07 -2.36
CA TYR A 153 3.10 -10.40 -2.23
C TYR A 153 4.49 -10.36 -1.58
N PHE A 154 5.40 -9.52 -2.09
CA PHE A 154 6.70 -9.32 -1.48
C PHE A 154 6.60 -8.68 -0.08
N GLY A 155 5.63 -7.80 0.16
CA GLY A 155 5.34 -7.27 1.49
C GLY A 155 4.96 -8.38 2.48
N ALA A 156 4.11 -9.33 2.07
CA ALA A 156 3.74 -10.46 2.90
C ALA A 156 4.95 -11.36 3.21
N VAL A 157 5.73 -11.75 2.19
CA VAL A 157 6.95 -12.55 2.40
C VAL A 157 7.96 -11.83 3.29
N SER A 158 8.21 -10.54 3.05
CA SER A 158 9.11 -9.72 3.86
C SER A 158 8.65 -9.65 5.32
N THR A 159 7.33 -9.56 5.57
CA THR A 159 6.78 -9.56 6.93
C THR A 159 6.98 -10.91 7.62
N VAL A 160 6.80 -12.03 6.90
CA VAL A 160 7.10 -13.38 7.44
C VAL A 160 8.58 -13.49 7.81
N LEU A 161 9.49 -13.16 6.90
CA LEU A 161 10.93 -13.22 7.14
C LEU A 161 11.34 -12.37 8.35
N LEU A 162 10.77 -11.18 8.45
CA LEU A 162 11.03 -10.25 9.54
C LEU A 162 10.53 -10.75 10.89
N MET A 163 9.32 -11.32 10.94
CA MET A 163 8.78 -11.88 12.18
C MET A 163 9.61 -13.06 12.68
N MET A 164 10.19 -13.85 11.78
CA MET A 164 11.03 -14.99 12.12
C MET A 164 12.47 -14.62 12.50
N ASN A 165 13.03 -13.55 11.94
CA ASN A 165 14.45 -13.19 12.07
C ASN A 165 14.61 -11.73 12.53
N GLN A 166 13.94 -11.38 13.63
CA GLN A 166 13.80 -10.00 14.10
C GLN A 166 15.15 -9.32 14.34
N ASP A 167 16.06 -9.99 15.05
CA ASP A 167 17.37 -9.43 15.42
C ASP A 167 18.23 -9.12 14.20
N GLN A 168 18.18 -9.98 13.18
CA GLN A 168 18.98 -9.86 11.97
C GLN A 168 18.41 -8.82 10.99
N LEU A 169 17.09 -8.61 10.99
CA LEU A 169 16.40 -7.77 10.03
C LEU A 169 15.95 -6.40 10.57
N ALA A 170 16.12 -6.13 11.87
CA ALA A 170 15.74 -4.86 12.48
C ALA A 170 16.36 -3.64 11.77
N GLY A 171 17.64 -3.72 11.38
CA GLY A 171 18.31 -2.64 10.64
C GLY A 171 17.70 -2.34 9.26
N LEU A 172 17.02 -3.32 8.64
CA LEU A 172 16.31 -3.11 7.39
C LEU A 172 14.98 -2.38 7.58
N MET A 173 14.43 -2.29 8.80
CA MET A 173 13.25 -1.47 9.09
C MET A 173 13.58 0.01 9.01
N ILE A 174 14.69 0.42 9.62
CA ILE A 174 15.18 1.80 9.56
C ILE A 174 15.51 2.18 8.11
N TRP A 175 16.13 1.27 7.36
CA TRP A 175 16.39 1.48 5.94
C TRP A 175 15.10 1.55 5.10
N GLY A 176 14.13 0.67 5.37
CA GLY A 176 12.83 0.62 4.70
C GLY A 176 11.96 1.85 4.98
N ALA A 177 12.17 2.52 6.12
CA ALA A 177 11.53 3.80 6.44
C ALA A 177 12.17 5.01 5.74
N GLY A 178 13.29 4.81 5.02
CA GLY A 178 14.02 5.85 4.29
C GLY A 178 14.89 6.71 5.20
N SER A 179 16.22 6.54 5.08
CA SER A 179 17.22 7.28 5.86
C SER A 179 18.11 8.12 4.94
N LEU A 180 18.14 9.43 5.21
CA LEU A 180 18.93 10.41 4.49
C LEU A 180 20.27 10.71 5.17
N VAL A 181 20.61 10.00 6.25
CA VAL A 181 21.90 10.14 6.92
C VAL A 181 23.04 9.77 5.96
N GLN A 182 23.99 10.67 5.77
CA GLN A 182 25.17 10.48 4.91
C GLN A 182 26.44 10.51 5.73
N THR A 183 27.45 9.76 5.31
CA THR A 183 28.78 9.71 5.93
C THR A 183 29.88 10.30 5.05
N GLY A 184 29.53 10.87 3.89
CA GLY A 184 30.47 11.53 2.99
C GLY A 184 29.88 11.83 1.60
N TRP A 185 30.75 12.26 0.68
CA TRP A 185 30.39 12.66 -0.69
C TRP A 185 30.19 11.50 -1.68
N ALA A 186 30.52 10.27 -1.29
CA ALA A 186 30.51 9.10 -2.16
C ALA A 186 29.13 8.82 -2.77
N ASP A 187 28.06 9.02 -1.99
CA ASP A 187 26.69 8.76 -2.46
C ASP A 187 26.23 9.80 -3.48
N ILE A 188 26.62 11.08 -3.33
CA ILE A 188 26.37 12.10 -4.35
C ILE A 188 27.17 11.80 -5.62
N ALA A 189 28.46 11.51 -5.48
CA ALA A 189 29.31 11.17 -6.62
C ALA A 189 28.78 9.95 -7.39
N TYR A 190 28.15 9.00 -6.68
CA TYR A 190 27.46 7.88 -7.28
C TYR A 190 26.14 8.29 -7.96
N LEU A 191 25.28 9.05 -7.29
CA LEU A 191 23.93 9.37 -7.76
C LEU A 191 23.91 10.44 -8.85
N ALA A 192 24.60 11.56 -8.66
CA ALA A 192 24.51 12.75 -9.52
C ALA A 192 24.70 12.43 -11.03
N PRO A 193 25.78 11.76 -11.48
CA PRO A 193 25.96 11.49 -12.91
C PRO A 193 24.91 10.52 -13.48
N ARG A 194 24.51 9.50 -12.70
CA ARG A 194 23.52 8.49 -13.11
C ARG A 194 22.12 9.08 -13.25
N LEU A 195 21.72 9.89 -12.27
CA LEU A 195 20.44 10.60 -12.29
C LEU A 195 20.40 11.65 -13.39
N ALA A 196 21.48 12.42 -13.57
CA ALA A 196 21.59 13.40 -14.66
C ALA A 196 21.47 12.73 -16.03
N LEU A 197 22.14 11.60 -16.25
CA LEU A 197 22.04 10.83 -17.49
C LEU A 197 20.61 10.34 -17.75
N ALA A 198 19.99 9.68 -16.78
CA ALA A 198 18.62 9.16 -16.95
C ALA A 198 17.57 10.27 -17.12
N ILE A 199 17.72 11.39 -16.43
CA ILE A 199 16.89 12.58 -16.64
C ILE A 199 17.12 13.14 -18.04
N GLY A 200 18.37 13.26 -18.49
CA GLY A 200 18.72 13.71 -19.85
C GLY A 200 18.07 12.83 -20.93
N ILE A 201 18.15 11.51 -20.77
CA ILE A 201 17.46 10.56 -21.67
C ILE A 201 15.95 10.78 -21.64
N SER A 202 15.36 11.05 -20.47
CA SER A 202 13.92 11.30 -20.36
C SER A 202 13.44 12.50 -21.21
N PHE A 203 14.27 13.53 -21.38
CA PHE A 203 13.96 14.67 -22.24
C PHE A 203 13.91 14.30 -23.73
N LEU A 204 14.69 13.31 -24.17
CA LEU A 204 14.66 12.82 -25.56
C LEU A 204 13.31 12.17 -25.91
N PHE A 205 12.64 11.57 -24.93
CA PHE A 205 11.35 10.88 -25.11
C PHE A 205 10.12 11.76 -24.88
N VAL A 206 10.29 13.05 -24.60
CA VAL A 206 9.18 13.99 -24.36
C VAL A 206 8.18 14.01 -25.52
N LYS A 207 8.65 14.11 -26.76
CA LYS A 207 7.75 14.17 -27.94
C LYS A 207 6.90 12.89 -28.05
N PRO A 208 7.47 11.67 -28.07
CA PRO A 208 6.69 10.43 -28.01
C PRO A 208 5.74 10.34 -26.81
N LEU A 209 6.16 10.81 -25.62
CA LEU A 209 5.34 10.78 -24.41
C LEU A 209 4.14 11.72 -24.47
N THR A 210 4.23 12.85 -25.18
CA THR A 210 3.07 13.73 -25.42
C THR A 210 2.03 13.06 -26.32
N LEU A 211 2.45 12.20 -27.25
CA LEU A 211 1.54 11.42 -28.08
C LEU A 211 0.75 10.36 -27.28
N LEU A 212 1.24 9.96 -26.10
CA LEU A 212 0.49 9.11 -25.18
C LEU A 212 -0.71 9.81 -24.54
N GLU A 213 -0.94 11.11 -24.76
CA GLU A 213 -2.18 11.77 -24.34
C GLU A 213 -3.35 11.48 -25.29
N LEU A 214 -3.06 11.08 -26.53
CA LEU A 214 -4.05 10.66 -27.54
C LEU A 214 -4.65 9.28 -27.21
N SER A 215 -5.74 8.89 -27.86
CA SER A 215 -6.25 7.51 -27.75
C SER A 215 -5.17 6.50 -28.19
N GLU A 216 -5.22 5.25 -27.70
CA GLU A 216 -4.24 4.24 -28.14
C GLU A 216 -4.26 4.05 -29.66
N GLU A 217 -5.43 4.14 -30.28
CA GLU A 217 -5.61 4.08 -31.73
C GLU A 217 -4.97 5.28 -32.43
N GLY A 218 -5.18 6.50 -31.92
CA GLY A 218 -4.59 7.72 -32.46
C GLY A 218 -3.06 7.77 -32.32
N ALA A 219 -2.50 7.17 -31.27
CA ALA A 219 -1.05 7.05 -31.11
C ALA A 219 -0.46 5.98 -32.05
N LYS A 220 -1.18 4.86 -32.27
CA LYS A 220 -0.77 3.81 -33.21
C LYS A 220 -0.81 4.27 -34.66
N SER A 221 -1.82 5.06 -35.05
CA SER A 221 -1.92 5.60 -36.42
C SER A 221 -0.79 6.59 -36.75
N LEU A 222 -0.16 7.20 -35.73
CA LEU A 222 1.03 8.05 -35.86
C LEU A 222 2.35 7.25 -35.88
N GLY A 223 2.30 5.91 -35.94
CA GLY A 223 3.47 5.04 -36.05
C GLY A 223 4.22 4.77 -34.73
N VAL A 224 3.69 5.18 -33.58
CA VAL A 224 4.37 5.01 -32.29
C VAL A 224 4.12 3.60 -31.73
N SER A 225 5.20 2.86 -31.52
CA SER A 225 5.13 1.58 -30.80
C SER A 225 4.93 1.79 -29.29
N LEU A 226 3.66 1.75 -28.85
CA LEU A 226 3.27 1.99 -27.45
C LEU A 226 4.01 1.09 -26.45
N ALA A 227 4.21 -0.19 -26.77
CA ALA A 227 4.90 -1.13 -25.89
C ALA A 227 6.37 -0.73 -25.67
N LYS A 228 7.12 -0.40 -26.74
CA LYS A 228 8.53 0.00 -26.61
C LYS A 228 8.66 1.30 -25.80
N LEU A 229 7.79 2.28 -26.07
CA LEU A 229 7.78 3.54 -25.33
C LEU A 229 7.46 3.31 -23.85
N ARG A 230 6.49 2.44 -23.54
CA ARG A 230 6.17 2.04 -22.16
C ARG A 230 7.36 1.38 -21.47
N VAL A 231 8.01 0.40 -22.10
CA VAL A 231 9.20 -0.27 -21.56
C VAL A 231 10.30 0.74 -21.24
N ILE A 232 10.64 1.62 -22.19
CA ILE A 232 11.72 2.60 -22.02
C ILE A 232 11.38 3.57 -20.89
N CYS A 233 10.21 4.22 -20.93
CA CYS A 233 9.90 5.27 -19.98
C CYS A 233 9.61 4.74 -18.57
N LEU A 234 8.94 3.58 -18.45
CA LEU A 234 8.79 2.91 -17.15
C LEU A 234 10.14 2.38 -16.65
N GLY A 235 10.98 1.85 -17.53
CA GLY A 235 12.34 1.43 -17.21
C GLY A 235 13.20 2.58 -16.67
N LEU A 236 13.16 3.75 -17.32
CA LEU A 236 13.85 4.96 -16.83
C LEU A 236 13.33 5.40 -15.46
N ALA A 237 12.01 5.42 -15.26
CA ALA A 237 11.42 5.77 -13.97
C ALA A 237 11.84 4.79 -12.86
N VAL A 238 11.92 3.49 -13.19
CA VAL A 238 12.37 2.43 -12.28
C VAL A 238 13.87 2.57 -11.98
N LEU A 239 14.71 2.87 -12.96
CA LEU A 239 16.15 3.10 -12.75
C LEU A 239 16.40 4.31 -11.84
N LEU A 240 15.76 5.45 -12.13
CA LEU A 240 15.82 6.64 -11.28
C LEU A 240 15.43 6.31 -9.83
N THR A 241 14.32 5.61 -9.65
CA THR A 241 13.83 5.23 -8.32
C THR A 241 14.77 4.24 -7.65
N SER A 242 15.24 3.22 -8.36
CA SER A 242 16.04 2.15 -7.77
C SER A 242 17.42 2.65 -7.35
N TRP A 243 18.05 3.55 -8.10
CA TRP A 243 19.31 4.18 -7.67
C TRP A 243 19.13 5.04 -6.43
N VAL A 244 18.06 5.84 -6.35
CA VAL A 244 17.75 6.62 -5.14
C VAL A 244 17.48 5.70 -3.95
N VAL A 245 16.60 4.70 -4.12
CA VAL A 245 16.21 3.76 -3.04
C VAL A 245 17.40 2.95 -2.56
N ALA A 246 18.31 2.54 -3.44
CA ALA A 246 19.50 1.79 -3.07
C ALA A 246 20.43 2.54 -2.11
N LYS A 247 20.43 3.88 -2.12
CA LYS A 247 21.28 4.72 -1.25
C LYS A 247 20.54 5.32 -0.07
N VAL A 248 19.31 5.77 -0.30
CA VAL A 248 18.55 6.57 0.67
C VAL A 248 17.42 5.77 1.32
N GLY A 249 17.17 4.54 0.85
CA GLY A 249 16.03 3.75 1.28
C GLY A 249 14.72 4.24 0.65
N VAL A 250 13.59 3.76 1.17
CA VAL A 250 12.28 4.01 0.54
C VAL A 250 11.76 5.39 0.95
N ILE A 251 11.77 6.34 0.01
CA ILE A 251 11.13 7.65 0.18
C ILE A 251 9.76 7.63 -0.50
N GLY A 252 8.71 7.78 0.31
CA GLY A 252 7.32 7.87 -0.17
C GLY A 252 6.95 9.27 -0.65
N PHE A 253 5.81 9.36 -1.34
CA PHE A 253 5.08 10.60 -1.64
C PHE A 253 5.72 11.65 -2.55
N VAL A 254 7.04 11.83 -2.59
CA VAL A 254 7.68 12.89 -3.40
C VAL A 254 7.30 12.76 -4.88
N GLY A 255 7.34 11.54 -5.42
CA GLY A 255 6.92 11.23 -6.80
C GLY A 255 5.41 11.38 -7.08
N LEU A 256 4.58 11.56 -6.07
CA LEU A 256 3.14 11.85 -6.20
C LEU A 256 2.83 13.33 -5.99
N ALA A 257 3.32 13.87 -4.88
CA ALA A 257 3.05 15.22 -4.41
C ALA A 257 3.59 16.28 -5.38
N ALA A 258 4.86 16.20 -5.78
CA ALA A 258 5.46 17.21 -6.64
C ALA A 258 4.72 17.33 -7.99
N PRO A 259 4.48 16.24 -8.76
CA PRO A 259 3.69 16.32 -9.99
C PRO A 259 2.24 16.77 -9.78
N ALA A 260 1.63 16.46 -8.63
CA ALA A 260 0.27 16.88 -8.32
C ALA A 260 0.20 18.39 -8.02
N ILE A 261 1.14 18.92 -7.25
CA ILE A 261 1.28 20.37 -6.99
C ILE A 261 1.56 21.11 -8.29
N THR A 262 2.47 20.60 -9.14
CA THR A 262 2.75 21.19 -10.45
C THR A 262 1.49 21.28 -11.31
N ARG A 263 0.65 20.24 -11.33
CA ARG A 263 -0.65 20.31 -12.04
C ARG A 263 -1.61 21.32 -11.40
N ALA A 264 -1.69 21.35 -10.07
CA ALA A 264 -2.59 22.25 -9.34
C ALA A 264 -2.24 23.74 -9.56
N THR A 265 -0.97 24.05 -9.81
CA THR A 265 -0.53 25.41 -10.19
C THR A 265 -0.77 25.75 -11.66
N GLY A 266 -1.40 24.85 -12.43
CA GLY A 266 -1.81 25.06 -13.83
C GLY A 266 -0.76 24.70 -14.87
N VAL A 267 0.26 23.92 -14.51
CA VAL A 267 1.30 23.44 -15.45
C VAL A 267 0.90 22.08 -16.01
N HIS A 268 0.44 22.05 -17.26
CA HIS A 268 -0.05 20.83 -17.91
C HIS A 268 0.91 20.27 -18.98
N ARG A 269 1.70 21.12 -19.66
CA ARG A 269 2.64 20.68 -20.70
C ARG A 269 3.77 19.84 -20.11
N LEU A 270 4.16 18.76 -20.79
CA LEU A 270 5.11 17.77 -20.27
C LEU A 270 6.47 18.34 -19.88
N VAL A 271 7.11 19.17 -20.71
CA VAL A 271 8.45 19.74 -20.40
C VAL A 271 8.40 20.65 -19.17
N PRO A 272 7.54 21.69 -19.11
CA PRO A 272 7.41 22.49 -17.90
C PRO A 272 6.99 21.67 -16.68
N LYS A 273 6.13 20.66 -16.87
CA LYS A 273 5.70 19.76 -15.79
C LYS A 273 6.87 18.98 -15.24
N LEU A 274 7.75 18.44 -16.08
CA LEU A 274 8.93 17.69 -15.66
C LEU A 274 9.91 18.58 -14.88
N ILE A 275 10.22 19.77 -15.40
CA ILE A 275 11.13 20.73 -14.74
C ILE A 275 10.59 21.20 -13.40
N VAL A 276 9.35 21.69 -13.36
CA VAL A 276 8.75 22.22 -12.13
C VAL A 276 8.54 21.10 -11.10
N SER A 277 8.19 19.88 -11.53
CA SER A 277 8.07 18.75 -10.62
C SER A 277 9.43 18.38 -10.02
N MET A 278 10.52 18.39 -10.79
CA MET A 278 11.87 18.13 -10.28
C MET A 278 12.27 19.16 -9.22
N LEU A 279 12.05 20.46 -9.50
CA LEU A 279 12.35 21.54 -8.53
C LEU A 279 11.53 21.39 -7.26
N LEU A 280 10.21 21.19 -7.37
CA LEU A 280 9.35 20.97 -6.21
C LEU A 280 9.71 19.68 -5.46
N GLY A 281 10.08 18.61 -6.16
CA GLY A 281 10.48 17.35 -5.55
C GLY A 281 11.73 17.48 -4.69
N GLY A 282 12.77 18.13 -5.23
CA GLY A 282 13.99 18.45 -4.48
C GLY A 282 13.71 19.35 -3.28
N LEU A 283 12.92 20.41 -3.47
CA LEU A 283 12.58 21.33 -2.39
C LEU A 283 11.75 20.66 -1.29
N LEU A 284 10.72 19.88 -1.63
CA LEU A 284 9.87 19.22 -0.64
C LEU A 284 10.66 18.20 0.19
N LEU A 285 11.53 17.41 -0.44
CA LEU A 285 12.33 16.43 0.28
C LEU A 285 13.37 17.12 1.20
N THR A 286 14.10 18.11 0.68
CA THR A 286 15.09 18.86 1.47
C THR A 286 14.44 19.61 2.62
N LEU A 287 13.32 20.29 2.39
CA LEU A 287 12.60 21.03 3.43
C LEU A 287 12.08 20.08 4.52
N THR A 288 11.53 18.93 4.14
CA THR A 288 11.09 17.91 5.10
C THR A 288 12.27 17.42 5.94
N ASP A 289 13.41 17.13 5.31
CA ASP A 289 14.61 16.67 6.00
C ASP A 289 15.16 17.73 6.97
N LEU A 290 15.24 18.98 6.54
CA LEU A 290 15.70 20.09 7.37
C LEU A 290 14.78 20.36 8.57
N LEU A 291 13.46 20.24 8.40
CA LEU A 291 12.51 20.38 9.51
C LEU A 291 12.69 19.28 10.57
N ILE A 292 12.92 18.04 10.15
CA ILE A 292 13.16 16.92 11.08
C ILE A 292 14.46 17.14 11.86
N GLN A 293 15.48 17.66 11.20
CA GLN A 293 16.77 17.97 11.85
C GLN A 293 16.65 19.06 12.94
N GLN A 294 15.58 19.86 12.95
CA GLN A 294 15.32 20.84 14.03
C GLN A 294 14.70 20.24 15.29
N LEU A 295 14.26 18.98 15.24
CA LEU A 295 13.62 18.35 16.40
C LEU A 295 14.65 18.10 17.51
N PRO A 296 14.30 18.37 18.78
CA PRO A 296 15.26 18.29 19.88
C PRO A 296 15.69 16.85 20.21
N GLY A 297 16.98 16.70 20.53
CA GLY A 297 17.54 15.48 21.14
C GLY A 297 17.51 14.24 20.26
N ILE A 298 17.18 13.10 20.87
CA ILE A 298 17.18 11.76 20.24
C ILE A 298 16.08 11.64 19.16
N ALA A 299 15.06 12.50 19.20
CA ALA A 299 13.94 12.49 18.25
C ALA A 299 14.41 12.71 16.80
N ALA A 300 15.42 13.56 16.56
CA ALA A 300 15.99 13.78 15.23
C ALA A 300 16.78 12.55 14.70
N MET A 301 17.25 11.66 15.58
CA MET A 301 17.92 10.40 15.18
C MET A 301 16.93 9.25 14.96
N ILE A 302 15.81 9.26 15.69
CA ILE A 302 14.82 8.17 15.64
C ILE A 302 13.89 8.30 14.43
N ILE A 303 13.58 9.52 13.99
CA ILE A 303 12.58 9.78 12.94
C ILE A 303 13.21 9.67 11.55
N PRO A 304 12.91 8.61 10.75
CA PRO A 304 13.42 8.49 9.40
C PRO A 304 12.71 9.49 8.48
N THR A 305 13.46 10.19 7.64
CA THR A 305 12.91 11.21 6.75
C THR A 305 11.89 10.65 5.76
N GLY A 306 12.05 9.41 5.30
CA GLY A 306 11.07 8.77 4.42
C GLY A 306 9.69 8.62 5.07
N ALA A 307 9.63 8.23 6.34
CA ALA A 307 8.39 8.16 7.10
C ALA A 307 7.76 9.55 7.31
N ALA A 308 8.56 10.57 7.58
CA ALA A 308 8.08 11.95 7.71
C ALA A 308 7.56 12.55 6.40
N THR A 309 8.22 12.29 5.28
CA THR A 309 7.70 12.71 3.97
C THR A 309 6.35 12.06 3.65
N ALA A 310 6.14 10.80 4.05
CA ALA A 310 4.85 10.15 3.93
C ALA A 310 3.79 10.75 4.87
N ALA A 311 4.16 11.06 6.12
CA ALA A 311 3.27 11.69 7.09
C ALA A 311 2.79 13.09 6.64
N LEU A 312 3.68 13.90 6.05
CA LEU A 312 3.34 15.21 5.49
C LEU A 312 2.62 15.10 4.13
N GLY A 313 2.99 14.10 3.32
CA GLY A 313 2.45 13.89 1.98
C GLY A 313 1.00 13.42 1.97
N ALA A 314 0.56 12.64 2.96
CA ALA A 314 -0.80 12.11 3.02
C ALA A 314 -1.88 13.21 3.19
N PRO A 315 -1.80 14.15 4.15
CA PRO A 315 -2.71 15.29 4.25
C PRO A 315 -2.71 16.17 2.99
N LEU A 316 -1.52 16.41 2.42
CA LEU A 316 -1.38 17.18 1.19
C LEU A 316 -2.13 16.51 0.02
N LEU A 317 -2.04 15.19 -0.10
CA LEU A 317 -2.75 14.44 -1.13
C LEU A 317 -4.27 14.54 -0.90
N LEU A 318 -4.76 14.34 0.33
CA LEU A 318 -6.18 14.53 0.68
C LEU A 318 -6.71 15.90 0.26
N TRP A 319 -5.91 16.95 0.46
CA TRP A 319 -6.27 18.32 0.06
C TRP A 319 -6.26 18.53 -1.47
N LEU A 320 -5.37 17.85 -2.19
CA LEU A 320 -5.27 17.95 -3.65
C LEU A 320 -6.33 17.12 -4.38
N LEU A 321 -6.83 16.02 -3.79
CA LEU A 321 -7.78 15.10 -4.42
C LEU A 321 -9.02 15.79 -5.02
N PRO A 322 -9.73 16.71 -4.33
CA PRO A 322 -10.90 17.39 -4.90
C PRO A 322 -10.57 18.25 -6.14
N ARG A 323 -9.31 18.64 -6.31
CA ARG A 323 -8.82 19.52 -7.38
C ARG A 323 -8.27 18.75 -8.58
N LEU A 324 -8.07 17.44 -8.44
CA LEU A 324 -7.63 16.58 -9.53
C LEU A 324 -8.88 16.16 -10.32
N SER A 325 -9.04 16.70 -11.53
CA SER A 325 -10.07 16.25 -12.47
C SER A 325 -9.75 14.83 -12.94
N MET A 326 -10.31 13.84 -12.24
CA MET A 326 -10.33 12.48 -12.75
C MET A 326 -11.38 12.45 -13.85
N ARG A 327 -10.94 12.52 -15.12
CA ARG A 327 -11.80 12.20 -16.24
C ARG A 327 -12.15 10.73 -16.06
N SER A 328 -13.38 10.44 -15.64
CA SER A 328 -13.89 9.07 -15.51
C SER A 328 -13.62 8.41 -16.85
N GLN A 329 -12.70 7.45 -16.87
CA GLN A 329 -12.40 6.70 -18.06
C GLN A 329 -13.66 5.90 -18.32
N THR A 330 -14.43 6.36 -19.31
CA THR A 330 -15.68 5.73 -19.73
C THR A 330 -15.40 4.24 -19.94
N GLN A 331 -16.03 3.40 -19.12
CA GLN A 331 -16.04 1.95 -19.23
C GLN A 331 -14.66 1.30 -19.30
N THR A 332 -14.10 0.95 -18.15
CA THR A 332 -13.15 -0.18 -18.11
C THR A 332 -13.94 -1.41 -18.55
N GLN A 333 -13.87 -1.78 -19.83
CA GLN A 333 -14.17 -3.15 -20.23
C GLN A 333 -13.36 -4.04 -19.29
N THR A 334 -14.06 -4.80 -18.48
CA THR A 334 -13.51 -5.65 -17.42
C THR A 334 -12.49 -6.60 -18.04
N VAL A 335 -11.21 -6.22 -17.90
CA VAL A 335 -10.03 -6.92 -18.41
C VAL A 335 -10.07 -8.41 -18.02
N MET A 336 -10.66 -8.73 -16.85
CA MET A 336 -10.74 -10.07 -16.26
C MET A 336 -12.09 -10.80 -16.38
N THR A 337 -13.13 -10.26 -17.04
CA THR A 337 -14.44 -10.93 -17.10
C THR A 337 -14.97 -11.12 -18.51
N ARG A 338 -14.10 -11.47 -19.48
CA ARG A 338 -14.55 -12.16 -20.70
C ARG A 338 -14.79 -13.64 -20.38
N HIS A 339 -15.82 -13.94 -19.61
CA HIS A 339 -16.47 -15.25 -19.65
C HIS A 339 -17.97 -15.01 -19.66
N SER A 340 -18.57 -15.20 -20.83
CA SER A 340 -19.99 -15.09 -21.13
C SER A 340 -20.73 -16.41 -20.91
N ALA A 341 -20.29 -17.23 -19.96
CA ALA A 341 -21.06 -18.40 -19.56
C ALA A 341 -22.10 -17.96 -18.53
N GLN A 342 -23.29 -17.63 -19.01
CA GLN A 342 -24.50 -17.61 -18.19
C GLN A 342 -24.64 -19.02 -17.59
N VAL A 343 -24.16 -19.24 -16.37
CA VAL A 343 -24.43 -20.48 -15.66
C VAL A 343 -25.94 -20.48 -15.39
N LYS A 344 -26.65 -21.49 -15.90
CA LYS A 344 -28.06 -21.73 -15.56
C LYS A 344 -28.16 -21.72 -14.03
N SER A 345 -29.11 -20.95 -13.50
CA SER A 345 -29.32 -20.77 -12.05
C SER A 345 -29.09 -22.09 -11.30
N LEU A 346 -28.12 -22.10 -10.38
CA LEU A 346 -27.82 -23.30 -9.61
C LEU A 346 -29.06 -23.80 -8.87
N ASN A 347 -29.17 -25.12 -8.78
CA ASN A 347 -30.15 -25.75 -7.90
C ASN A 347 -29.90 -25.27 -6.46
N ARG A 348 -30.92 -24.67 -5.81
CA ARG A 348 -30.84 -24.20 -4.42
C ARG A 348 -30.34 -25.29 -3.47
N ASN A 349 -30.64 -26.55 -3.78
CA ASN A 349 -30.21 -27.70 -3.01
C ASN A 349 -28.70 -27.92 -3.09
N ALA A 350 -28.06 -27.64 -4.22
CA ALA A 350 -26.60 -27.74 -4.36
C ALA A 350 -25.88 -26.65 -3.55
N ILE A 351 -26.42 -25.42 -3.54
CA ILE A 351 -25.89 -24.33 -2.70
C ILE A 351 -26.05 -24.68 -1.22
N ALA A 352 -27.23 -25.19 -0.82
CA ALA A 352 -27.47 -25.62 0.55
C ALA A 352 -26.53 -26.76 0.97
N LEU A 353 -26.33 -27.74 0.09
CA LEU A 353 -25.46 -28.88 0.35
C LEU A 353 -23.98 -28.47 0.47
N VAL A 354 -23.49 -27.58 -0.39
CA VAL A 354 -22.14 -26.99 -0.26
C VAL A 354 -22.02 -26.13 0.99
N ALA A 355 -23.05 -25.33 1.32
CA ALA A 355 -23.05 -24.50 2.53
C ALA A 355 -23.00 -25.33 3.83
N ILE A 356 -23.44 -26.60 3.80
CA ILE A 356 -23.40 -27.51 4.95
C ILE A 356 -22.13 -28.37 4.95
N LEU A 357 -21.76 -28.96 3.81
CA LEU A 357 -20.62 -29.88 3.73
C LEU A 357 -19.27 -29.16 3.82
N LEU A 358 -19.17 -27.94 3.28
CA LEU A 358 -17.91 -27.20 3.25
C LEU A 358 -17.44 -26.83 4.67
N PRO A 359 -18.27 -26.26 5.57
CA PRO A 359 -17.85 -26.02 6.95
C PRO A 359 -17.44 -27.29 7.70
N ILE A 360 -18.14 -28.41 7.47
CA ILE A 360 -17.81 -29.70 8.12
C ILE A 360 -16.45 -30.20 7.65
N ALA A 361 -16.22 -30.22 6.34
CA ALA A 361 -14.94 -30.64 5.77
C ALA A 361 -13.79 -29.73 6.25
N LEU A 362 -14.02 -28.41 6.31
CA LEU A 362 -13.05 -27.45 6.82
C LEU A 362 -12.81 -27.61 8.33
N PHE A 363 -13.82 -27.95 9.11
CA PHE A 363 -13.66 -28.23 10.54
C PHE A 363 -12.81 -29.48 10.77
N VAL A 364 -13.10 -30.58 10.08
CA VAL A 364 -12.30 -31.80 10.14
C VAL A 364 -10.85 -31.50 9.72
N PHE A 365 -10.67 -30.81 8.59
CA PHE A 365 -9.35 -30.46 8.09
C PHE A 365 -8.58 -29.54 9.05
N SER A 366 -9.22 -28.50 9.56
CA SER A 366 -8.58 -27.51 10.44
C SER A 366 -8.24 -28.04 11.85
N THR A 367 -8.81 -29.18 12.24
CA THR A 367 -8.51 -29.92 13.48
C THR A 367 -7.46 -31.02 13.30
N THR A 368 -7.01 -31.29 12.06
CA THR A 368 -5.81 -32.09 11.83
C THR A 368 -4.55 -31.25 12.03
N SER A 369 -3.55 -31.81 12.71
CA SER A 369 -2.32 -31.12 13.04
C SER A 369 -1.13 -32.06 13.02
N ILE A 370 0.03 -31.55 12.60
CA ILE A 370 1.32 -32.15 12.90
C ILE A 370 1.55 -32.01 14.41
N GLN A 371 1.99 -33.10 15.03
CA GLN A 371 2.43 -33.20 16.42
C GLN A 371 3.81 -33.90 16.47
N SER A 372 4.36 -34.11 17.67
CA SER A 372 5.63 -34.80 17.88
C SER A 372 5.68 -36.21 17.26
N THR A 373 4.54 -36.90 17.21
CA THR A 373 4.42 -38.27 16.63
C THR A 373 3.93 -38.29 15.17
N GLY A 374 3.87 -37.13 14.50
CA GLY A 374 3.37 -37.01 13.13
C GLY A 374 1.95 -36.44 13.04
N TRP A 375 1.26 -36.72 11.93
CA TRP A 375 -0.09 -36.20 11.69
C TRP A 375 -1.12 -36.89 12.57
N GLN A 376 -1.87 -36.11 13.35
CA GLN A 376 -2.97 -36.60 14.16
C GLN A 376 -4.22 -35.75 13.98
N TRP A 377 -5.38 -36.39 14.16
CA TRP A 377 -6.64 -35.70 14.28
C TRP A 377 -6.98 -35.47 15.75
N LEU A 378 -7.00 -34.20 16.18
CA LEU A 378 -7.11 -33.82 17.60
C LEU A 378 -8.34 -34.39 18.31
N VAL A 379 -9.44 -34.54 17.57
CA VAL A 379 -10.69 -35.12 18.10
C VAL A 379 -10.51 -36.60 18.40
N SER A 380 -9.79 -37.33 17.54
CA SER A 380 -9.54 -38.76 17.72
C SER A 380 -8.42 -39.04 18.72
N SER A 381 -7.43 -38.15 18.86
CA SER A 381 -6.34 -38.31 19.82
C SER A 381 -6.71 -37.89 21.24
N GLY A 382 -7.87 -37.26 21.45
CA GLY A 382 -8.35 -36.86 22.77
C GLY A 382 -7.62 -35.67 23.39
N GLU A 383 -6.89 -34.88 22.58
CA GLU A 383 -6.17 -33.69 23.04
C GLU A 383 -7.09 -32.46 23.15
N TRP A 384 -8.02 -32.52 24.10
CA TRP A 384 -9.02 -31.49 24.35
C TRP A 384 -8.42 -30.13 24.71
N SER A 385 -7.31 -30.11 25.43
CA SER A 385 -6.61 -28.88 25.79
C SER A 385 -6.16 -28.09 24.55
N LEU A 386 -5.59 -28.74 23.53
CA LEU A 386 -5.23 -28.05 22.28
C LEU A 386 -6.46 -27.55 21.52
N LEU A 387 -7.57 -28.28 21.56
CA LEU A 387 -8.82 -27.86 20.92
C LEU A 387 -9.42 -26.62 21.59
N GLU A 388 -9.35 -26.49 22.92
CA GLU A 388 -9.82 -25.32 23.67
C GLU A 388 -9.12 -24.03 23.21
N TRP A 389 -7.80 -24.06 22.98
CA TRP A 389 -7.05 -22.91 22.47
C TRP A 389 -7.29 -22.63 20.98
N ARG A 390 -7.75 -23.64 20.21
CA ARG A 390 -7.93 -23.55 18.75
C ARG A 390 -9.32 -23.10 18.35
N TRP A 391 -10.35 -23.52 19.08
CA TRP A 391 -11.75 -23.24 18.72
C TRP A 391 -12.04 -21.74 18.54
N PRO A 392 -11.60 -20.82 19.44
CA PRO A 392 -11.91 -19.41 19.30
C PRO A 392 -11.23 -18.81 18.05
N ARG A 393 -9.99 -19.23 17.79
CA ARG A 393 -9.21 -18.81 16.62
C ARG A 393 -9.87 -19.26 15.31
N LEU A 394 -10.32 -20.52 15.24
CA LEU A 394 -10.99 -21.09 14.06
C LEU A 394 -12.28 -20.33 13.74
N VAL A 395 -13.11 -20.06 14.75
CA VAL A 395 -14.36 -19.33 14.53
C VAL A 395 -14.11 -17.88 14.16
N ALA A 396 -13.16 -17.20 14.80
CA ALA A 396 -12.78 -15.85 14.42
C ALA A 396 -12.24 -15.77 12.98
N ALA A 397 -11.39 -16.73 12.57
CA ALA A 397 -10.90 -16.84 11.20
C ALA A 397 -12.07 -17.01 10.20
N ALA A 398 -12.98 -17.94 10.48
CA ALA A 398 -14.15 -18.18 9.64
C ALA A 398 -15.03 -16.93 9.50
N LEU A 399 -15.39 -16.28 10.62
CA LEU A 399 -16.24 -15.11 10.64
C LEU A 399 -15.58 -13.90 9.98
N ALA A 400 -14.30 -13.65 10.24
CA ALA A 400 -13.55 -12.59 9.57
C ALA A 400 -13.52 -12.82 8.05
N GLY A 401 -13.29 -14.05 7.60
CA GLY A 401 -13.35 -14.43 6.18
C GLY A 401 -14.71 -14.12 5.55
N VAL A 402 -15.81 -14.48 6.22
CA VAL A 402 -17.18 -14.14 5.79
C VAL A 402 -17.39 -12.63 5.71
N MET A 403 -17.08 -11.90 6.77
CA MET A 403 -17.34 -10.47 6.89
C MET A 403 -16.54 -9.67 5.84
N LEU A 404 -15.24 -9.98 5.68
CA LEU A 404 -14.38 -9.32 4.69
C LEU A 404 -14.81 -9.67 3.27
N ALA A 405 -15.23 -10.91 3.01
CA ALA A 405 -15.75 -11.30 1.70
C ALA A 405 -17.06 -10.57 1.36
N CYS A 406 -18.00 -10.46 2.32
CA CYS A 406 -19.22 -9.66 2.16
C CYS A 406 -18.88 -8.18 1.91
N ALA A 407 -18.00 -7.58 2.71
CA ALA A 407 -17.53 -6.20 2.51
C ALA A 407 -16.91 -6.02 1.10
N GLY A 408 -16.14 -7.00 0.65
CA GLY A 408 -15.59 -7.13 -0.70
C GLY A 408 -16.64 -7.13 -1.80
N THR A 409 -17.67 -7.98 -1.71
CA THR A 409 -18.75 -8.00 -2.71
C THR A 409 -19.47 -6.66 -2.80
N VAL A 410 -19.75 -6.04 -1.64
CA VAL A 410 -20.46 -4.75 -1.57
C VAL A 410 -19.64 -3.67 -2.24
N ILE A 411 -18.35 -3.52 -1.89
CA ILE A 411 -17.52 -2.46 -2.48
C ILE A 411 -17.25 -2.69 -3.96
N GLN A 412 -17.04 -3.93 -4.41
CA GLN A 412 -16.79 -4.24 -5.82
C GLN A 412 -18.02 -3.98 -6.70
N ARG A 413 -19.23 -4.23 -6.19
CA ARG A 413 -20.49 -3.90 -6.89
C ARG A 413 -20.79 -2.41 -6.84
N LEU A 414 -20.61 -1.78 -5.68
CA LEU A 414 -20.78 -0.34 -5.51
C LEU A 414 -19.88 0.47 -6.44
N SER A 415 -18.63 0.04 -6.59
CA SER A 415 -17.61 0.70 -7.43
C SER A 415 -17.64 0.31 -8.90
N GLY A 416 -18.26 -0.81 -9.26
CA GLY A 416 -18.10 -1.41 -10.59
C GLY A 416 -16.67 -1.86 -10.88
N ASN A 417 -15.77 -1.84 -9.88
CA ASN A 417 -14.37 -2.20 -10.02
C ASN A 417 -14.11 -3.56 -9.37
N PRO A 418 -13.77 -4.62 -10.14
CA PRO A 418 -13.49 -5.94 -9.58
C PRO A 418 -12.23 -5.98 -8.71
N MET A 419 -11.39 -4.95 -8.75
CA MET A 419 -10.18 -4.83 -7.92
C MET A 419 -10.41 -3.96 -6.68
N ALA A 420 -11.63 -3.49 -6.43
CA ALA A 420 -11.92 -2.79 -5.19
C ALA A 420 -11.84 -3.77 -4.00
N SER A 421 -11.21 -3.32 -2.91
CA SER A 421 -11.06 -4.06 -1.66
C SER A 421 -11.47 -3.17 -0.49
N PRO A 422 -12.13 -3.72 0.55
CA PRO A 422 -12.44 -2.97 1.77
C PRO A 422 -11.19 -2.43 2.47
N GLU A 423 -10.04 -3.09 2.34
CA GLU A 423 -8.77 -2.66 2.91
C GLU A 423 -8.31 -1.31 2.33
N VAL A 424 -8.59 -1.05 1.05
CA VAL A 424 -8.18 0.18 0.34
C VAL A 424 -9.03 1.39 0.74
N ILE A 425 -10.16 1.20 1.42
CA ILE A 425 -11.03 2.30 1.89
C ILE A 425 -10.37 3.10 3.03
N GLY A 426 -9.32 2.57 3.66
CA GLY A 426 -8.54 3.25 4.72
C GLY A 426 -9.16 3.15 6.12
N ILE A 427 -10.26 2.41 6.27
CA ILE A 427 -10.91 2.17 7.57
C ILE A 427 -10.09 1.19 8.41
N SER A 428 -9.59 0.14 7.74
CA SER A 428 -8.64 -0.82 8.32
C SER A 428 -7.37 -0.11 8.82
N SER A 429 -6.84 0.81 8.01
CA SER A 429 -5.71 1.67 8.38
C SER A 429 -6.04 2.65 9.53
N GLY A 430 -7.26 3.20 9.57
CA GLY A 430 -7.72 4.00 10.71
C GLY A 430 -7.76 3.20 12.01
N THR A 431 -8.25 1.95 11.93
CA THR A 431 -8.27 0.99 13.05
C THR A 431 -6.86 0.72 13.56
N ALA A 432 -5.94 0.40 12.64
CA ALA A 432 -4.54 0.18 12.93
C ALA A 432 -3.86 1.39 13.59
N LEU A 433 -4.10 2.59 13.07
CA LEU A 433 -3.57 3.83 13.63
C LEU A 433 -4.07 4.05 15.07
N GLY A 434 -5.37 3.85 15.31
CA GLY A 434 -5.97 3.97 16.64
C GLY A 434 -5.41 2.96 17.65
N LEU A 435 -5.16 1.73 17.21
CA LEU A 435 -4.51 0.70 18.03
C LEU A 435 -3.07 1.06 18.39
N ILE A 436 -2.29 1.53 17.42
CA ILE A 436 -0.93 1.99 17.66
C ILE A 436 -0.94 3.13 18.69
N ILE A 437 -1.81 4.12 18.53
CA ILE A 437 -1.93 5.24 19.48
C ILE A 437 -2.34 4.74 20.87
N ALA A 438 -3.32 3.84 20.98
CA ALA A 438 -3.74 3.30 22.27
C ALA A 438 -2.62 2.52 22.96
N MET A 439 -1.90 1.69 22.22
CA MET A 439 -0.82 0.86 22.76
C MET A 439 0.38 1.70 23.25
N PHE A 440 0.73 2.79 22.55
CA PHE A 440 1.84 3.66 22.94
C PHE A 440 1.46 4.76 23.95
N SER A 441 0.18 5.11 24.07
CA SER A 441 -0.31 6.07 25.09
C SER A 441 -0.54 5.46 26.47
N GLY A 442 -0.39 4.12 26.62
CA GLY A 442 -0.67 3.40 27.87
C GLY A 442 -2.13 3.02 28.08
N ILE A 443 -3.07 3.53 27.26
CA ILE A 443 -4.49 3.15 27.29
C ILE A 443 -4.65 1.66 26.91
N GLY A 444 -3.82 1.18 25.98
CA GLY A 444 -3.83 -0.18 25.44
C GLY A 444 -3.29 -1.26 26.39
N VAL A 445 -3.04 -0.96 27.67
CA VAL A 445 -2.71 -1.98 28.67
C VAL A 445 -3.89 -2.92 28.93
N SER A 446 -5.12 -2.41 28.82
CA SER A 446 -6.34 -3.23 28.86
C SER A 446 -6.80 -3.61 27.47
N LEU A 447 -7.37 -4.82 27.32
CA LEU A 447 -8.00 -5.25 26.06
C LEU A 447 -9.06 -4.25 25.60
N ILE A 448 -9.91 -3.78 26.52
CA ILE A 448 -10.95 -2.78 26.24
C ILE A 448 -10.32 -1.48 25.71
N GLY A 449 -9.25 -1.01 26.36
CA GLY A 449 -8.52 0.18 25.93
C GLY A 449 -7.93 0.04 24.53
N LEU A 450 -7.35 -1.12 24.22
CA LEU A 450 -6.80 -1.43 22.91
C LEU A 450 -7.89 -1.44 21.82
N TYR A 451 -8.97 -2.22 22.01
CA TYR A 451 -10.08 -2.31 21.05
C TYR A 451 -10.84 -0.99 20.89
N SER A 452 -11.03 -0.24 21.98
CA SER A 452 -11.67 1.09 21.93
C SER A 452 -10.82 2.09 21.14
N GLY A 453 -9.48 2.05 21.29
CA GLY A 453 -8.55 2.80 20.46
C GLY A 453 -8.70 2.50 18.97
N GLY A 454 -8.75 1.21 18.62
CA GLY A 454 -8.99 0.79 17.23
C GLY A 454 -10.35 1.27 16.69
N LEU A 455 -11.41 1.13 17.48
CA LEU A 455 -12.75 1.58 17.10
C LEU A 455 -12.79 3.10 16.89
N LEU A 456 -12.19 3.89 17.78
CA LEU A 456 -12.09 5.35 17.64
C LEU A 456 -11.30 5.75 16.40
N GLY A 457 -10.19 5.06 16.11
CA GLY A 457 -9.40 5.27 14.90
C GLY A 457 -10.20 4.96 13.63
N ALA A 458 -11.00 3.90 13.64
CA ALA A 458 -11.90 3.57 12.54
C ALA A 458 -13.00 4.61 12.34
N LEU A 459 -13.63 5.07 13.42
CA LEU A 459 -14.66 6.12 13.39
C LEU A 459 -14.09 7.45 12.90
N ALA A 460 -12.87 7.81 13.30
CA ALA A 460 -12.17 8.99 12.81
C ALA A 460 -11.91 8.89 11.30
N SER A 461 -11.39 7.74 10.82
CA SER A 461 -11.17 7.49 9.38
C SER A 461 -12.48 7.57 8.59
N LEU A 462 -13.53 6.90 9.08
CA LEU A 462 -14.86 6.95 8.46
C LEU A 462 -15.40 8.38 8.40
N SER A 463 -15.22 9.17 9.47
CA SER A 463 -15.65 10.57 9.52
C SER A 463 -14.93 11.41 8.47
N VAL A 464 -13.61 11.24 8.33
CA VAL A 464 -12.82 11.91 7.27
C VAL A 464 -13.33 11.53 5.89
N ILE A 465 -13.58 10.23 5.64
CA ILE A 465 -14.11 9.75 4.37
C ILE A 465 -15.46 10.39 4.07
N VAL A 466 -16.37 10.44 5.04
CA VAL A 466 -17.70 11.02 4.87
C VAL A 466 -17.64 12.52 4.62
N LEU A 467 -16.88 13.26 5.43
CA LEU A 467 -16.76 14.72 5.33
C LEU A 467 -16.17 15.17 3.99
N LEU A 468 -15.16 14.44 3.48
CA LEU A 468 -14.49 14.77 2.22
C LEU A 468 -15.29 14.32 0.99
N ASN A 469 -16.10 13.26 1.09
CA ASN A 469 -16.83 12.68 -0.05
C ASN A 469 -18.33 12.99 -0.08
N ARG A 470 -18.89 13.71 0.91
CA ARG A 470 -20.32 14.12 0.89
C ARG A 470 -20.68 14.94 -0.34
N LYS A 471 -19.79 15.86 -0.76
CA LYS A 471 -20.01 16.75 -1.92
C LYS A 471 -19.91 16.02 -3.27
N SER A 472 -19.24 14.87 -3.32
CA SER A 472 -19.11 14.06 -4.52
C SER A 472 -20.21 13.01 -4.66
N GLY A 473 -21.19 12.98 -3.75
CA GLY A 473 -22.24 11.94 -3.74
C GLY A 473 -21.65 10.55 -3.50
N PHE A 474 -20.55 10.47 -2.74
CA PHE A 474 -19.85 9.23 -2.40
C PHE A 474 -19.41 8.42 -3.63
N GLN A 475 -18.91 9.10 -4.67
CA GLN A 475 -18.33 8.43 -5.84
C GLN A 475 -17.23 7.44 -5.40
N PRO A 476 -17.33 6.16 -5.77
CA PRO A 476 -16.42 5.12 -5.29
C PRO A 476 -14.95 5.41 -5.58
N GLU A 477 -14.61 5.98 -6.75
CA GLU A 477 -13.22 6.30 -7.05
C GLU A 477 -12.64 7.30 -6.05
N ARG A 478 -13.37 8.37 -5.71
CA ARG A 478 -12.90 9.40 -4.76
C ARG A 478 -12.79 8.86 -3.33
N VAL A 479 -13.71 7.99 -2.94
CA VAL A 479 -13.67 7.31 -1.63
C VAL A 479 -12.42 6.43 -1.54
N LEU A 480 -12.12 5.62 -2.56
CA LEU A 480 -10.91 4.79 -2.60
C LEU A 480 -9.63 5.64 -2.52
N LEU A 481 -9.59 6.81 -3.17
CA LEU A 481 -8.44 7.71 -3.09
C LEU A 481 -8.23 8.34 -1.72
N THR A 482 -9.34 8.68 -1.06
CA THR A 482 -9.31 9.13 0.34
C THR A 482 -8.72 8.02 1.22
N GLY A 483 -9.14 6.77 0.99
CA GLY A 483 -8.62 5.60 1.67
C GLY A 483 -7.13 5.34 1.45
N VAL A 484 -6.63 5.46 0.22
CA VAL A 484 -5.19 5.36 -0.09
C VAL A 484 -4.37 6.39 0.69
N ALA A 485 -4.88 7.62 0.82
CA ALA A 485 -4.19 8.66 1.59
C ALA A 485 -4.18 8.37 3.10
N ILE A 486 -5.29 7.86 3.65
CA ILE A 486 -5.36 7.44 5.06
C ILE A 486 -4.42 6.24 5.31
N THR A 487 -4.37 5.29 4.38
CA THR A 487 -3.46 4.13 4.44
C THR A 487 -2.00 4.59 4.48
N ALA A 488 -1.65 5.55 3.65
CA ALA A 488 -0.32 6.14 3.65
C ALA A 488 0.04 6.85 4.97
N LEU A 489 -0.92 7.57 5.56
CA LEU A 489 -0.72 8.19 6.88
C LEU A 489 -0.47 7.12 7.95
N MET A 490 -1.25 6.04 7.94
CA MET A 490 -1.05 4.91 8.84
C MET A 490 0.32 4.27 8.63
N ASN A 491 0.74 4.01 7.39
CA ASN A 491 2.05 3.45 7.08
C ASN A 491 3.19 4.36 7.55
N ALA A 492 3.02 5.68 7.47
CA ALA A 492 4.01 6.64 7.98
C ALA A 492 4.16 6.52 9.50
N VAL A 493 3.04 6.46 10.23
CA VAL A 493 3.05 6.27 11.69
C VAL A 493 3.58 4.90 12.08
N GLN A 494 3.23 3.86 11.34
CA GLN A 494 3.80 2.52 11.50
C GLN A 494 5.31 2.57 11.37
N SER A 495 5.84 3.16 10.30
CA SER A 495 7.28 3.27 10.08
C SER A 495 8.00 4.02 11.21
N PHE A 496 7.39 5.06 11.79
CA PHE A 496 7.96 5.75 12.97
C PHE A 496 8.05 4.84 14.20
N VAL A 497 6.97 4.11 14.47
CA VAL A 497 6.90 3.19 15.60
C VAL A 497 7.93 2.06 15.44
N LEU A 498 8.00 1.47 14.26
CA LEU A 498 8.94 0.38 13.97
C LEU A 498 10.40 0.84 14.00
N ALA A 499 10.68 2.07 13.56
CA ALA A 499 12.02 2.65 13.62
C ALA A 499 12.46 3.02 15.06
N GLY A 500 11.51 3.22 15.98
CA GLY A 500 11.78 3.58 17.37
C GLY A 500 12.48 2.48 18.20
N GLY A 501 12.50 1.24 17.74
CA GLY A 501 13.14 0.13 18.45
C GLY A 501 12.42 -0.34 19.72
N ASP A 502 11.21 0.16 19.99
CA ASP A 502 10.39 -0.28 21.12
C ASP A 502 9.95 -1.75 20.92
N PRO A 503 10.12 -2.66 21.91
CA PRO A 503 9.65 -4.04 21.82
C PRO A 503 8.15 -4.18 21.50
N ARG A 504 7.32 -3.19 21.86
CA ARG A 504 5.88 -3.16 21.54
C ARG A 504 5.63 -3.08 20.04
N SER A 505 6.58 -2.57 19.26
CA SER A 505 6.52 -2.56 17.80
C SER A 505 6.36 -3.96 17.19
N TYR A 506 6.86 -5.01 17.86
CA TYR A 506 6.63 -6.39 17.43
C TYR A 506 5.18 -6.85 17.66
N GLN A 507 4.53 -6.39 18.73
CA GLN A 507 3.10 -6.65 18.94
C GLN A 507 2.26 -5.96 17.87
N VAL A 508 2.65 -4.73 17.47
CA VAL A 508 2.04 -4.04 16.32
C VAL A 508 2.21 -4.85 15.05
N LEU A 509 3.42 -5.33 14.75
CA LEU A 509 3.68 -6.15 13.56
C LEU A 509 2.85 -7.44 13.56
N ALA A 510 2.83 -8.15 14.69
CA ALA A 510 2.06 -9.38 14.84
C ALA A 510 0.56 -9.13 14.66
N TRP A 511 0.02 -8.02 15.15
CA TRP A 511 -1.39 -7.69 14.90
C TRP A 511 -1.64 -7.26 13.45
N LEU A 512 -0.80 -6.37 12.91
CA LEU A 512 -0.93 -5.88 11.53
C LEU A 512 -0.85 -7.02 10.51
N SER A 513 -0.07 -8.06 10.80
CA SER A 513 0.09 -9.27 9.97
C SER A 513 -1.20 -10.06 9.74
N GLY A 514 -2.29 -9.73 10.43
CA GLY A 514 -3.54 -10.47 10.30
C GLY A 514 -3.54 -11.77 11.12
N SER A 515 -3.06 -11.71 12.37
CA SER A 515 -2.95 -12.89 13.23
C SER A 515 -4.24 -13.19 14.00
N THR A 516 -4.58 -14.47 14.10
CA THR A 516 -5.66 -14.99 14.95
C THR A 516 -5.18 -15.23 16.39
N TYR A 517 -3.98 -14.75 16.73
CA TYR A 517 -3.26 -15.23 17.92
C TYR A 517 -3.87 -14.80 19.25
N TYR A 518 -4.47 -13.61 19.26
CA TYR A 518 -4.95 -12.94 20.46
C TYR A 518 -6.47 -13.06 20.65
N VAL A 519 -7.12 -13.95 19.89
CA VAL A 519 -8.57 -14.17 20.01
C VAL A 519 -8.87 -14.89 21.31
N THR A 520 -9.79 -14.31 22.09
CA THR A 520 -10.29 -14.86 23.35
C THR A 520 -11.81 -15.00 23.28
N GLU A 521 -12.41 -15.73 24.21
CA GLU A 521 -13.87 -15.88 24.26
C GLU A 521 -14.59 -14.53 24.42
N ALA A 522 -13.97 -13.60 25.17
CA ALA A 522 -14.48 -12.25 25.37
C ALA A 522 -14.54 -11.43 24.08
N THR A 523 -13.64 -11.67 23.11
CA THR A 523 -13.63 -10.98 21.81
C THR A 523 -14.45 -11.74 20.76
N LEU A 524 -14.65 -13.04 20.95
CA LEU A 524 -15.41 -13.90 20.05
C LEU A 524 -16.91 -13.62 20.08
N ILE A 525 -17.53 -13.49 21.26
CA ILE A 525 -18.98 -13.26 21.37
C ILE A 525 -19.42 -11.97 20.64
N PRO A 526 -18.78 -10.80 20.86
CA PRO A 526 -19.09 -9.59 20.10
C PRO A 526 -18.92 -9.77 18.59
N LEU A 527 -17.89 -10.51 18.16
CA LEU A 527 -17.65 -10.78 16.74
C LEU A 527 -18.77 -11.63 16.12
N VAL A 528 -19.23 -12.68 16.80
CA VAL A 528 -20.36 -13.52 16.34
C VAL A 528 -21.62 -12.68 16.16
N VAL A 529 -21.97 -11.86 17.17
CA VAL A 529 -23.14 -10.98 17.12
C VAL A 529 -23.02 -9.98 15.97
N ALA A 530 -21.87 -9.33 15.84
CA ALA A 530 -21.61 -8.38 14.75
C ALA A 530 -21.69 -9.07 13.38
N ALA A 531 -21.14 -10.26 13.23
CA ALA A 531 -21.18 -11.02 11.99
C ALA A 531 -22.63 -11.35 11.58
N ILE A 532 -23.45 -11.89 12.49
CA ILE A 532 -24.85 -12.23 12.21
C ILE A 532 -25.62 -10.99 11.75
N VAL A 533 -25.50 -9.88 12.49
CA VAL A 533 -26.23 -8.64 12.18
C VAL A 533 -25.77 -8.01 10.87
N LEU A 534 -24.46 -7.83 10.68
CA LEU A 534 -23.93 -7.08 9.53
C LEU A 534 -23.96 -7.91 8.23
N VAL A 535 -23.71 -9.22 8.31
CA VAL A 535 -23.87 -10.11 7.15
C VAL A 535 -25.34 -10.21 6.78
N GLY A 536 -26.24 -10.31 7.75
CA GLY A 536 -27.69 -10.24 7.53
C GLY A 536 -28.11 -8.95 6.80
N LEU A 537 -27.60 -7.81 7.24
CA LEU A 537 -27.86 -6.50 6.62
C LEU A 537 -27.33 -6.41 5.17
N SER A 538 -26.25 -7.12 4.85
CA SER A 538 -25.74 -7.24 3.47
C SER A 538 -26.76 -7.89 2.53
N PHE A 539 -27.52 -8.88 3.01
CA PHE A 539 -28.58 -9.52 2.22
C PHE A 539 -29.81 -8.63 2.01
N VAL A 540 -30.13 -7.79 3.00
CA VAL A 540 -31.23 -6.81 2.88
C VAL A 540 -30.92 -5.79 1.77
N THR A 541 -29.66 -5.36 1.67
CA THR A 541 -29.22 -4.37 0.67
C THR A 541 -28.97 -4.95 -0.73
N ALA A 542 -29.17 -6.25 -0.94
CA ALA A 542 -28.87 -6.93 -2.20
C ALA A 542 -29.54 -6.32 -3.44
N ARG A 543 -30.76 -5.76 -3.31
CA ARG A 543 -31.43 -5.06 -4.42
C ARG A 543 -30.64 -3.85 -4.90
N TRP A 544 -30.09 -3.05 -3.98
CA TRP A 544 -29.25 -1.91 -4.35
C TRP A 544 -27.97 -2.36 -5.03
N LEU A 545 -27.40 -3.50 -4.60
CA LEU A 545 -26.19 -4.08 -5.18
C LEU A 545 -26.38 -4.63 -6.60
N ASP A 546 -27.61 -4.96 -7.01
CA ASP A 546 -27.94 -5.32 -8.39
C ASP A 546 -28.20 -4.09 -9.28
N ILE A 547 -28.74 -3.00 -8.70
CA ILE A 547 -29.13 -1.80 -9.45
C ILE A 547 -27.97 -0.82 -9.66
N LEU A 548 -27.17 -0.55 -8.62
CA LEU A 548 -26.09 0.46 -8.64
C LEU A 548 -25.05 0.26 -9.77
N PRO A 549 -24.64 -0.98 -10.12
CA PRO A 549 -23.72 -1.21 -11.24
C PRO A 549 -24.25 -0.75 -12.61
N LEU A 550 -25.58 -0.58 -12.78
CA LEU A 550 -26.20 -0.15 -14.05
C LEU A 550 -25.93 1.33 -14.39
N GLY A 551 -25.25 2.05 -13.49
CA GLY A 551 -24.94 3.46 -13.65
C GLY A 551 -25.92 4.37 -12.90
N GLU A 552 -25.48 5.61 -12.69
CA GLU A 552 -26.20 6.56 -11.85
C GLU A 552 -27.54 7.02 -12.46
N ALA A 553 -27.59 7.22 -13.78
CA ALA A 553 -28.82 7.58 -14.49
C ALA A 553 -29.87 6.46 -14.38
N SER A 554 -29.48 5.22 -14.68
CA SER A 554 -30.33 4.03 -14.59
C SER A 554 -30.83 3.80 -13.16
N SER A 555 -29.95 3.96 -12.16
CA SER A 555 -30.32 3.80 -10.74
C SER A 555 -31.34 4.84 -10.27
N ARG A 556 -31.18 6.10 -10.70
CA ARG A 556 -32.12 7.18 -10.36
C ARG A 556 -33.47 6.98 -11.06
N ALA A 557 -33.48 6.47 -12.30
CA ALA A 557 -34.71 6.20 -13.04
C ALA A 557 -35.60 5.14 -12.36
N VAL A 558 -34.99 4.15 -11.69
CA VAL A 558 -35.70 3.11 -10.91
C VAL A 558 -36.06 3.61 -9.49
N GLY A 559 -35.82 4.88 -9.18
CA GLY A 559 -36.23 5.51 -7.91
C GLY A 559 -35.23 5.36 -6.76
N VAL A 560 -34.01 4.87 -6.99
CA VAL A 560 -33.01 4.73 -5.93
C VAL A 560 -32.39 6.09 -5.59
N LYS A 561 -32.45 6.48 -4.32
CA LYS A 561 -31.71 7.63 -3.77
C LYS A 561 -30.22 7.31 -3.70
N VAL A 562 -29.52 7.43 -4.84
CA VAL A 562 -28.13 6.96 -5.03
C VAL A 562 -27.19 7.43 -3.91
N GLY A 563 -27.18 8.71 -3.55
CA GLY A 563 -26.30 9.21 -2.50
C GLY A 563 -26.50 8.54 -1.13
N GLN A 564 -27.76 8.30 -0.75
CA GLN A 564 -28.10 7.63 0.51
C GLN A 564 -27.75 6.14 0.47
N ALA A 565 -28.07 5.47 -0.64
CA ALA A 565 -27.72 4.06 -0.83
C ALA A 565 -26.20 3.85 -0.79
N ARG A 566 -25.42 4.69 -1.48
CA ARG A 566 -23.95 4.65 -1.44
C ARG A 566 -23.43 4.90 -0.02
N GLY A 567 -23.95 5.90 0.69
CA GLY A 567 -23.54 6.20 2.07
C GLY A 567 -23.81 5.05 3.03
N LEU A 568 -25.01 4.46 2.99
CA LEU A 568 -25.37 3.30 3.83
C LEU A 568 -24.54 2.05 3.51
N LEU A 569 -24.29 1.78 2.23
CA LEU A 569 -23.43 0.66 1.83
C LEU A 569 -21.97 0.86 2.26
N LEU A 570 -21.45 2.09 2.18
CA LEU A 570 -20.12 2.40 2.69
C LEU A 570 -20.03 2.25 4.21
N LEU A 571 -21.06 2.67 4.94
CA LEU A 571 -21.15 2.45 6.38
C LEU A 571 -21.19 0.94 6.71
N LEU A 572 -21.96 0.16 5.96
CA LEU A 572 -22.02 -1.29 6.13
C LEU A 572 -20.65 -1.94 5.88
N VAL A 573 -19.98 -1.57 4.78
CA VAL A 573 -18.60 -2.02 4.48
C VAL A 573 -17.66 -1.63 5.60
N ALA A 574 -17.77 -0.41 6.13
CA ALA A 574 -16.98 0.05 7.25
C ALA A 574 -17.15 -0.83 8.47
N LEU A 575 -18.39 -1.07 8.91
CA LEU A 575 -18.69 -1.87 10.09
C LEU A 575 -18.25 -3.32 9.95
N LEU A 576 -18.47 -3.94 8.77
CA LEU A 576 -17.98 -5.29 8.46
C LEU A 576 -16.45 -5.36 8.56
N THR A 577 -15.77 -4.37 7.98
CA THR A 577 -14.30 -4.33 7.95
C THR A 577 -13.73 -4.12 9.33
N VAL A 578 -14.21 -3.12 10.09
CA VAL A 578 -13.71 -2.82 11.44
C VAL A 578 -13.88 -4.00 12.38
N SER A 579 -15.04 -4.65 12.36
CA SER A 579 -15.33 -5.78 13.24
C SER A 579 -14.38 -6.95 12.98
N ALA A 580 -14.14 -7.27 11.71
CA ALA A 580 -13.16 -8.30 11.33
C ALA A 580 -11.73 -7.88 11.64
N THR A 581 -11.37 -6.64 11.30
CA THR A 581 -10.01 -6.09 11.46
C THR A 581 -9.62 -5.98 12.92
N LEU A 582 -10.50 -5.55 13.83
CA LEU A 582 -10.17 -5.48 15.26
C LEU A 582 -9.69 -6.83 15.80
N VAL A 583 -10.39 -7.92 15.43
CA VAL A 583 -10.11 -9.25 15.97
C VAL A 583 -8.95 -9.94 15.26
N VAL A 584 -8.93 -9.92 13.93
CA VAL A 584 -7.98 -10.71 13.14
C VAL A 584 -6.86 -9.87 12.54
N GLY A 585 -7.05 -8.55 12.40
CA GLY A 585 -6.09 -7.64 11.81
C GLY A 585 -6.44 -7.19 10.38
N PRO A 586 -5.68 -6.24 9.82
CA PRO A 586 -6.01 -5.52 8.60
C PRO A 586 -5.60 -6.23 7.30
N LEU A 587 -4.69 -7.21 7.37
CA LEU A 587 -4.10 -7.89 6.22
C LEU A 587 -4.82 -9.21 5.92
N SER A 588 -5.57 -9.30 4.81
CA SER A 588 -6.30 -10.54 4.51
C SER A 588 -6.50 -10.87 3.02
N PHE A 589 -6.46 -9.94 2.06
CA PHE A 589 -6.75 -10.19 0.62
C PHE A 589 -8.12 -10.83 0.30
N ILE A 590 -8.81 -11.39 1.29
CA ILE A 590 -10.04 -12.14 1.15
C ILE A 590 -11.15 -11.25 0.60
N GLY A 591 -11.21 -9.99 1.06
CA GLY A 591 -12.16 -9.00 0.55
C GLY A 591 -11.96 -8.65 -0.94
N LEU A 592 -10.83 -8.98 -1.54
CA LEU A 592 -10.61 -8.85 -2.97
C LEU A 592 -10.84 -10.17 -3.70
N MET A 593 -10.26 -11.27 -3.19
CA MET A 593 -10.20 -12.57 -3.87
C MET A 593 -11.53 -13.33 -3.83
N ALA A 594 -12.17 -13.44 -2.67
CA ALA A 594 -13.40 -14.21 -2.53
C ALA A 594 -14.54 -13.74 -3.45
N PRO A 595 -14.86 -12.43 -3.55
CA PRO A 595 -15.89 -11.96 -4.47
C PRO A 595 -15.48 -12.09 -5.94
N HIS A 596 -14.19 -12.13 -6.25
CA HIS A 596 -13.71 -12.38 -7.60
C HIS A 596 -13.85 -13.85 -7.99
N LEU A 597 -13.46 -14.78 -7.12
CA LEU A 597 -13.66 -16.22 -7.30
C LEU A 597 -15.14 -16.59 -7.45
N ALA A 598 -16.01 -16.00 -6.61
CA ALA A 598 -17.45 -16.19 -6.72
C ALA A 598 -17.98 -15.78 -8.11
N ARG A 599 -17.43 -14.72 -8.72
CA ARG A 599 -17.79 -14.34 -10.09
C ARG A 599 -17.27 -15.31 -11.14
N LEU A 600 -16.07 -15.87 -10.95
CA LEU A 600 -15.54 -16.91 -11.85
C LEU A 600 -16.33 -18.20 -11.78
N PHE A 601 -16.91 -18.53 -10.63
CA PHE A 601 -17.88 -19.63 -10.50
C PHE A 601 -19.24 -19.33 -11.18
N GLY A 602 -19.42 -18.14 -11.75
CA GLY A 602 -20.59 -17.77 -12.53
C GLY A 602 -21.69 -17.07 -11.74
N PHE A 603 -21.48 -16.73 -10.47
CA PHE A 603 -22.50 -16.06 -9.65
C PHE A 603 -22.60 -14.56 -9.99
N SER A 604 -23.69 -14.18 -10.65
CA SER A 604 -23.91 -12.82 -11.17
C SER A 604 -24.97 -12.00 -10.43
N ARG A 605 -25.87 -12.62 -9.67
CA ARG A 605 -26.90 -11.92 -8.85
C ARG A 605 -26.36 -11.57 -7.47
N ALA A 606 -26.77 -10.43 -6.89
CA ALA A 606 -26.22 -9.92 -5.62
C ALA A 606 -26.27 -10.94 -4.49
N ARG A 607 -27.43 -11.59 -4.30
CA ARG A 607 -27.62 -12.56 -3.22
C ARG A 607 -26.73 -13.79 -3.39
N GLU A 608 -26.69 -14.35 -4.59
CA GLU A 608 -25.88 -15.55 -4.89
C GLU A 608 -24.38 -15.24 -4.79
N HIS A 609 -23.99 -14.06 -5.29
CA HIS A 609 -22.63 -13.56 -5.18
C HIS A 609 -22.20 -13.37 -3.73
N LEU A 610 -23.07 -12.80 -2.87
CA LEU A 610 -22.83 -12.68 -1.43
C LEU A 610 -22.63 -14.03 -0.75
N ILE A 611 -23.52 -15.01 -1.00
CA ILE A 611 -23.43 -16.35 -0.39
C ILE A 611 -22.14 -17.05 -0.81
N CYS A 612 -21.88 -17.13 -2.12
CA CYS A 612 -20.69 -17.82 -2.60
C CYS A 612 -19.42 -17.10 -2.13
N SER A 613 -19.39 -15.77 -2.16
CA SER A 613 -18.23 -15.03 -1.67
C SER A 613 -18.00 -15.26 -0.18
N ALA A 614 -19.06 -15.29 0.64
CA ALA A 614 -18.95 -15.57 2.07
C ALA A 614 -18.35 -16.97 2.32
N LEU A 615 -18.84 -18.00 1.62
CA LEU A 615 -18.34 -19.38 1.76
C LEU A 615 -16.88 -19.50 1.28
N VAL A 616 -16.54 -18.87 0.16
CA VAL A 616 -15.16 -18.84 -0.34
C VAL A 616 -14.24 -18.10 0.63
N GLY A 617 -14.68 -16.96 1.18
CA GLY A 617 -13.92 -16.20 2.18
C GLY A 617 -13.68 -16.98 3.46
N MET A 618 -14.71 -17.68 3.96
CA MET A 618 -14.60 -18.59 5.09
C MET A 618 -13.57 -19.69 4.82
N GLY A 619 -13.70 -20.39 3.68
CA GLY A 619 -12.80 -21.48 3.31
C GLY A 619 -11.36 -21.05 3.15
N LEU A 620 -11.13 -19.90 2.50
CA LEU A 620 -9.78 -19.35 2.34
C LEU A 620 -9.14 -18.98 3.67
N MET A 621 -9.90 -18.37 4.59
CA MET A 621 -9.34 -17.95 5.87
C MET A 621 -9.04 -19.14 6.78
N LEU A 622 -9.92 -20.15 6.80
CA LEU A 622 -9.67 -21.39 7.54
C LEU A 622 -8.48 -22.17 6.98
N LEU A 623 -8.35 -22.23 5.65
CA LEU A 623 -7.21 -22.86 4.99
C LEU A 623 -5.91 -22.10 5.27
N ALA A 624 -5.96 -20.77 5.30
CA ALA A 624 -4.80 -19.93 5.62
C ALA A 624 -4.36 -20.08 7.09
N ASP A 625 -5.31 -20.10 8.03
CA ASP A 625 -5.03 -20.33 9.45
C ASP A 625 -4.49 -21.75 9.70
N TRP A 626 -5.00 -22.76 8.99
CA TRP A 626 -4.47 -24.11 9.07
C TRP A 626 -3.05 -24.20 8.48
N LEU A 627 -2.83 -23.73 7.25
CA LEU A 627 -1.51 -23.74 6.62
C LEU A 627 -0.47 -22.97 7.43
N GLY A 628 -0.86 -21.82 7.99
CA GLY A 628 0.02 -21.00 8.83
C GLY A 628 0.57 -21.77 10.03
N ARG A 629 -0.21 -22.70 10.60
CA ARG A 629 0.20 -23.56 11.71
C ARG A 629 1.03 -24.76 11.28
N GLN A 630 0.79 -25.29 10.07
CA GLN A 630 1.45 -26.53 9.62
C GLN A 630 2.78 -26.28 8.89
N MET A 631 2.91 -25.18 8.13
CA MET A 631 4.04 -24.99 7.21
C MET A 631 5.41 -24.82 7.88
N LEU A 632 5.45 -24.25 9.09
CA LEU A 632 6.70 -23.94 9.80
C LEU A 632 6.72 -24.51 11.22
N TYR A 633 5.94 -25.57 11.48
CA TYR A 633 5.87 -26.19 12.80
C TYR A 633 7.26 -26.42 13.41
N PRO A 634 7.52 -26.00 14.67
CA PRO A 634 6.56 -25.51 15.67
C PRO A 634 6.26 -24.00 15.61
N GLN A 635 6.82 -23.24 14.68
CA GLN A 635 6.52 -21.82 14.49
C GLN A 635 5.25 -21.62 13.63
N GLU A 636 4.50 -20.56 13.90
CA GLU A 636 3.25 -20.25 13.19
C GLU A 636 3.40 -18.99 12.32
N ILE A 637 2.90 -19.05 11.08
CA ILE A 637 2.72 -17.89 10.21
C ILE A 637 1.31 -17.32 10.42
N PRO A 638 1.16 -16.00 10.60
CA PRO A 638 -0.15 -15.36 10.70
C PRO A 638 -1.07 -15.69 9.53
N ALA A 639 -2.33 -16.04 9.84
CA ALA A 639 -3.34 -16.43 8.86
C ALA A 639 -3.53 -15.39 7.75
N GLY A 640 -3.53 -14.11 8.08
CA GLY A 640 -3.64 -13.01 7.12
C GLY A 640 -2.50 -12.93 6.11
N LEU A 641 -1.26 -13.19 6.55
CA LEU A 641 -0.09 -13.28 5.65
C LEU A 641 -0.22 -14.49 4.72
N VAL A 642 -0.60 -15.66 5.25
CA VAL A 642 -0.81 -16.86 4.44
C VAL A 642 -1.91 -16.63 3.39
N ALA A 643 -3.04 -16.02 3.79
CA ALA A 643 -4.12 -15.65 2.89
C ALA A 643 -3.64 -14.67 1.80
N SER A 644 -2.79 -13.71 2.16
CA SER A 644 -2.19 -12.75 1.22
C SER A 644 -1.24 -13.43 0.22
N LEU A 645 -0.46 -14.42 0.66
CA LEU A 645 0.42 -15.20 -0.23
C LEU A 645 -0.39 -16.02 -1.23
N ILE A 646 -1.42 -16.74 -0.76
CA ILE A 646 -2.33 -17.52 -1.62
C ILE A 646 -3.04 -16.61 -2.62
N GLY A 647 -3.58 -15.48 -2.13
CA GLY A 647 -4.26 -14.49 -2.98
C GLY A 647 -3.35 -13.86 -4.01
N GLY A 648 -2.12 -13.50 -3.64
CA GLY A 648 -1.12 -12.95 -4.55
C GLY A 648 -0.74 -13.92 -5.65
N MET A 649 -0.47 -15.19 -5.31
CA MET A 649 -0.18 -16.25 -6.30
C MET A 649 -1.34 -16.44 -7.28
N TYR A 650 -2.56 -16.52 -6.77
CA TYR A 650 -3.76 -16.68 -7.58
C TYR A 650 -3.96 -15.50 -8.55
N LEU A 651 -3.80 -14.26 -8.09
CA LEU A 651 -3.95 -13.07 -8.93
C LEU A 651 -2.85 -12.97 -9.99
N MET A 652 -1.60 -13.27 -9.66
CA MET A 652 -0.50 -13.30 -10.64
C MET A 652 -0.76 -14.33 -11.73
N TRP A 653 -1.23 -15.53 -11.36
CA TRP A 653 -1.63 -16.57 -12.31
C TRP A 653 -2.80 -16.11 -13.20
N GLY A 654 -3.81 -15.48 -12.59
CA GLY A 654 -4.96 -14.92 -13.30
C GLY A 654 -4.53 -13.89 -14.34
N LEU A 655 -3.68 -12.93 -13.95
CA LEU A 655 -3.16 -11.88 -14.84
C LEU A 655 -2.37 -12.45 -16.02
N ARG A 656 -1.61 -13.53 -15.84
CA ARG A 656 -0.85 -14.17 -16.93
C ARG A 656 -1.75 -14.82 -17.99
N ARG A 657 -2.96 -15.23 -17.62
CA ARG A 657 -3.94 -15.86 -18.54
C ARG A 657 -4.81 -14.86 -19.31
N LEU A 658 -4.78 -13.59 -18.91
CA LEU A 658 -5.44 -12.48 -19.60
C LEU A 658 -4.72 -12.07 -20.88
#